data_AF-A0A4R9GQ73-F1
#
_entry.id   AF-A0A4R9GQ73-F1
#
_cell.length_a   1.000
_cell.length_b   1.000
_cell.length_c   1.000
_cell.angle_alpha   90.00
_cell.angle_beta   90.00
_cell.angle_gamma   90.00
#
_symmetry.space_group_name_H-M   'P 1'
#
loop_
_entity.id
_entity.type
_entity.pdbx_description
1 polymer ?
#
loop_
_entity_poly.entity_id
_entity_poly.type
_entity_poly.pdbx_seq_one_letter_code
_entity_poly.pdbx_strand_id
1 'polypeptide(L)'
;MSVKDSRPLDPATGNPALQSFLRVKKLNEVVSYYMNDKVTHSLYKAIAAATSYKNAKSRHLFEPHQRISEIGELTQQEMDFHLKRLLEDATVSQLAYFMHEELGHQPSAKPCYAAFPEGESLDLSRIYLELLDISVIAILSYLDRKPETSKAILWENLDADWQMGSQKESPFPHLFLYLKEAFWDDAFSIPPNPEFMKDFLFELEDDLTKKGRVVSIPGYGLFCLKDAKESVQILEYADEFIQSKGSKSLKHFVSEEFHKIAMEEKIHYSDSSRGDTVKFKVARAEAFAKAAASANLGPGNPGMLGVSLIRSLADIAERELSRDHAENERGRFQEIKRGLLAEAVRWDRKVLFLPDKEFRHFPEDLKRMLLDDLELAYATWEIKGGTIHAFLHKDANSVKQIIMSLSVSPMVEAWKVLCIRQLVDTHEPQIKSIFKEPALVKAYGRVLRKGYMEYFPWFYPILDLVGIGRIFQDFFFSQAKEKIKVQQNFLKGKNLEIAKKDEQVRIQEKLREEEKIRMVDQRTKISAVLGDYYFLKKHPPVASDIQGLLPEFTADVFYQVLEREKFVLLSWEGSKEKYDQILCYPSDESFRSKAREIHKIFSEKIEILQNKVRNSGEEEARTRINRVLKYIDTWFHSNHSGDKSGPIVSQADAEDSEDPYESFRKEIQKLRHKTPVA
;
A
#
# COMPACT_ATOMS: atom_id res chain seq x y z
N MET A 1 -10.87 -31.38 6.29
CA MET A 1 -12.32 -31.20 6.49
C MET A 1 -12.52 -30.94 7.97
N SER A 2 -12.82 -29.69 8.34
CA SER A 2 -13.21 -29.31 9.71
C SER A 2 -14.59 -28.70 9.57
N VAL A 3 -15.59 -29.29 10.23
CA VAL A 3 -16.96 -28.81 10.24
C VAL A 3 -16.97 -27.45 10.96
N LYS A 4 -17.54 -26.42 10.32
CA LYS A 4 -17.74 -25.07 10.86
C LYS A 4 -18.81 -25.15 11.98
N ASP A 5 -18.42 -25.50 13.21
CA ASP A 5 -19.30 -25.50 14.37
C ASP A 5 -19.24 -24.17 15.12
N SER A 6 -20.09 -23.22 14.73
CA SER A 6 -20.61 -22.19 15.64
C SER A 6 -21.80 -21.47 15.01
N ARG A 7 -22.96 -22.14 14.93
CA ARG A 7 -24.25 -21.48 14.68
C ARG A 7 -24.94 -21.23 16.02
N PRO A 8 -25.60 -20.07 16.24
CA PRO A 8 -26.36 -19.83 17.45
C PRO A 8 -27.46 -20.90 17.60
N LEU A 9 -27.61 -21.43 18.82
CA LEU A 9 -28.59 -22.45 19.14
C LEU A 9 -29.96 -21.80 19.38
N ASP A 10 -31.03 -22.45 18.93
CA ASP A 10 -32.40 -22.06 19.24
C ASP A 10 -32.64 -22.23 20.76
N PRO A 11 -33.01 -21.16 21.48
CA PRO A 11 -33.19 -21.20 22.93
C PRO A 11 -34.33 -22.12 23.39
N ALA A 12 -35.23 -22.54 22.50
CA ALA A 12 -36.33 -23.45 22.82
C ALA A 12 -36.00 -24.93 22.61
N THR A 13 -35.07 -25.26 21.71
CA THR A 13 -34.81 -26.66 21.30
C THR A 13 -33.36 -27.12 21.42
N GLY A 14 -32.41 -26.20 21.66
CA GLY A 14 -30.98 -26.53 21.80
C GLY A 14 -30.29 -27.00 20.51
N ASN A 15 -31.00 -26.98 19.38
CA ASN A 15 -30.46 -27.27 18.04
C ASN A 15 -29.92 -25.99 17.38
N PRO A 16 -28.98 -26.06 16.42
CA PRO A 16 -28.58 -24.89 15.64
C PRO A 16 -29.83 -24.26 15.01
N ALA A 17 -30.05 -22.97 15.28
CA ALA A 17 -31.23 -22.26 14.82
C ALA A 17 -31.26 -22.30 13.29
N LEU A 18 -32.19 -23.08 12.74
CA LEU A 18 -32.36 -23.20 11.31
C LEU A 18 -33.00 -21.92 10.78
N GLN A 19 -32.37 -21.30 9.78
CA GLN A 19 -32.90 -20.12 9.10
C GLN A 19 -34.34 -20.40 8.62
N SER A 20 -35.22 -19.42 8.81
CA SER A 20 -36.64 -19.45 8.47
C SER A 20 -36.91 -20.01 7.08
N PHE A 21 -36.14 -19.58 6.08
CA PHE A 21 -36.29 -19.99 4.68
C PHE A 21 -35.92 -21.46 4.42
N LEU A 22 -35.13 -22.10 5.29
CA LEU A 22 -34.81 -23.52 5.18
C LEU A 22 -35.86 -24.43 5.86
N ARG A 23 -36.81 -23.85 6.62
CA ARG A 23 -37.85 -24.60 7.32
C ARG A 23 -38.96 -25.02 6.36
N VAL A 24 -38.73 -26.12 5.66
CA VAL A 24 -39.72 -26.73 4.75
C VAL A 24 -40.51 -27.81 5.49
N LYS A 25 -41.84 -27.71 5.42
CA LYS A 25 -42.78 -28.67 6.03
C LYS A 25 -42.82 -29.95 5.22
N LYS A 26 -42.96 -31.09 5.90
CA LYS A 26 -43.21 -32.35 5.20
C LYS A 26 -44.61 -32.36 4.61
N LEU A 27 -44.81 -33.09 3.52
CA LEU A 27 -46.10 -33.18 2.83
C LEU A 27 -47.25 -33.62 3.77
N ASN A 28 -46.97 -34.48 4.75
CA ASN A 28 -47.95 -34.98 5.72
C ASN A 28 -48.28 -33.99 6.86
N GLU A 29 -47.52 -32.90 6.99
CA GLU A 29 -47.72 -31.85 8.00
C GLU A 29 -48.57 -30.68 7.47
N VAL A 30 -48.89 -30.69 6.17
CA VAL A 30 -49.61 -29.61 5.49
C VAL A 30 -51.02 -30.05 5.09
N VAL A 31 -52.03 -29.43 5.70
CA VAL A 31 -53.43 -29.56 5.28
C VAL A 31 -53.73 -28.43 4.30
N SER A 32 -53.33 -28.59 3.04
CA SER A 32 -53.56 -27.61 1.96
C SER A 32 -54.59 -28.12 0.95
N TYR A 33 -55.54 -27.26 0.60
CA TYR A 33 -56.50 -27.52 -0.49
C TYR A 33 -55.80 -27.68 -1.85
N TYR A 34 -54.63 -27.05 -2.02
CA TYR A 34 -53.88 -27.04 -3.29
C TYR A 34 -53.10 -28.32 -3.55
N MET A 35 -52.78 -29.10 -2.52
CA MET A 35 -52.12 -30.42 -2.69
C MET A 35 -53.06 -31.50 -3.25
N ASN A 36 -54.37 -31.23 -3.32
CA ASN A 36 -55.34 -32.09 -4.00
C ASN A 36 -55.37 -31.86 -5.52
N ASP A 37 -54.73 -30.80 -6.01
CA ASP A 37 -54.57 -30.56 -7.44
C ASP A 37 -53.45 -31.44 -8.01
N LYS A 38 -53.79 -32.20 -9.06
CA LYS A 38 -52.90 -33.19 -9.68
C LYS A 38 -51.62 -32.55 -10.22
N VAL A 39 -51.72 -31.34 -10.77
CA VAL A 39 -50.58 -30.61 -11.34
C VAL A 39 -49.63 -30.13 -10.25
N THR A 40 -50.16 -29.48 -9.21
CA THR A 40 -49.39 -29.03 -8.04
C THR A 40 -48.67 -30.20 -7.33
N HIS A 41 -49.35 -31.34 -7.18
CA HIS A 41 -48.77 -32.53 -6.53
C HIS A 41 -47.67 -33.21 -7.36
N SER A 42 -47.86 -33.36 -8.67
CA SER A 42 -46.82 -33.92 -9.56
C SER A 42 -45.60 -32.99 -9.66
N LEU A 43 -45.79 -31.67 -9.60
CA LEU A 43 -44.70 -30.70 -9.47
C LEU A 43 -43.91 -30.88 -8.16
N TYR A 44 -44.60 -31.00 -7.02
CA TYR A 44 -43.94 -31.29 -5.74
C TYR A 44 -43.10 -32.58 -5.82
N LYS A 45 -43.63 -33.65 -6.40
CA LYS A 45 -42.88 -34.92 -6.57
C LYS A 45 -41.63 -34.76 -7.41
N ALA A 46 -41.70 -34.00 -8.50
CA ALA A 46 -40.54 -33.72 -9.33
C ALA A 46 -39.45 -32.95 -8.56
N ILE A 47 -39.84 -31.95 -7.77
CA ILE A 47 -38.93 -31.20 -6.89
C ILE A 47 -38.33 -32.10 -5.82
N ALA A 48 -39.15 -32.90 -5.13
CA ALA A 48 -38.70 -33.83 -4.09
C ALA A 48 -37.72 -34.88 -4.63
N ALA A 49 -37.98 -35.44 -5.81
CA ALA A 49 -37.07 -36.39 -6.47
C ALA A 49 -35.74 -35.76 -6.89
N ALA A 50 -35.74 -34.48 -7.28
CA ALA A 50 -34.53 -33.73 -7.59
C ALA A 50 -33.75 -33.33 -6.31
N THR A 51 -34.42 -33.23 -5.16
CA THR A 51 -33.84 -32.78 -3.90
C THR A 51 -33.00 -33.88 -3.24
N SER A 52 -31.70 -33.90 -3.51
CA SER A 52 -30.73 -34.69 -2.75
C SER A 52 -29.35 -34.04 -2.77
N TYR A 53 -28.52 -34.36 -1.78
CA TYR A 53 -27.13 -33.85 -1.73
C TYR A 53 -26.33 -34.26 -2.98
N LYS A 54 -26.52 -35.50 -3.46
CA LYS A 54 -25.86 -36.01 -4.67
C LYS A 54 -26.25 -35.20 -5.92
N ASN A 55 -27.54 -34.86 -6.05
CA ASN A 55 -28.05 -34.08 -7.17
C ASN A 55 -27.60 -32.62 -7.11
N ALA A 56 -27.55 -32.02 -5.92
CA ALA A 56 -27.00 -30.68 -5.73
C ALA A 56 -25.55 -30.63 -6.22
N LYS A 57 -24.71 -31.58 -5.79
CA LYS A 57 -23.30 -31.68 -6.21
C LYS A 57 -23.14 -31.92 -7.72
N SER A 58 -24.00 -32.72 -8.33
CA SER A 58 -23.98 -32.97 -9.78
C SER A 58 -24.74 -31.91 -10.59
N ARG A 59 -25.29 -30.87 -9.95
CA ARG A 59 -26.09 -29.79 -10.57
C ARG A 59 -27.37 -30.27 -11.27
N HIS A 60 -27.96 -31.37 -10.81
CA HIS A 60 -29.26 -31.87 -11.28
C HIS A 60 -30.38 -31.40 -10.33
N LEU A 61 -30.47 -30.10 -10.11
CA LEU A 61 -31.50 -29.46 -9.26
C LEU A 61 -32.74 -29.15 -10.10
N PHE A 62 -33.89 -29.01 -9.44
CA PHE A 62 -35.11 -28.61 -10.14
C PHE A 62 -35.09 -27.11 -10.46
N GLU A 63 -35.18 -26.78 -11.75
CA GLU A 63 -35.23 -25.40 -12.27
C GLU A 63 -36.60 -25.15 -12.94
N PRO A 64 -37.14 -23.91 -12.93
CA PRO A 64 -38.48 -23.60 -13.45
C PRO A 64 -38.79 -24.11 -14.85
N HIS A 65 -37.76 -24.19 -15.71
CA HIS A 65 -37.89 -24.53 -17.14
C HIS A 65 -37.76 -26.05 -17.42
N GLN A 66 -37.62 -26.89 -16.40
CA GLN A 66 -37.49 -28.34 -16.57
C GLN A 66 -38.83 -29.01 -16.90
N ARG A 67 -38.82 -29.94 -17.86
CA ARG A 67 -40.01 -30.70 -18.26
C ARG A 67 -40.35 -31.75 -17.19
N ILE A 68 -41.60 -31.78 -16.76
CA ILE A 68 -42.12 -32.77 -15.81
C ILE A 68 -42.75 -33.93 -16.57
N SER A 69 -42.23 -35.14 -16.45
CA SER A 69 -42.71 -36.29 -17.24
C SER A 69 -44.16 -36.69 -16.98
N GLU A 70 -44.71 -36.35 -15.80
CA GLU A 70 -46.08 -36.73 -15.38
C GLU A 70 -47.17 -35.73 -15.84
N ILE A 71 -46.78 -34.55 -16.33
CA ILE A 71 -47.68 -33.47 -16.78
C ILE A 71 -47.29 -33.11 -18.23
N GLY A 72 -48.25 -32.71 -19.08
CA GLY A 72 -47.95 -32.25 -20.44
C GLY A 72 -47.08 -30.98 -20.48
N GLU A 73 -46.85 -30.41 -21.66
CA GLU A 73 -46.18 -29.10 -21.77
C GLU A 73 -47.01 -28.03 -21.03
N LEU A 74 -46.52 -27.60 -19.86
CA LEU A 74 -47.06 -26.47 -19.11
C LEU A 74 -46.45 -25.18 -19.64
N THR A 75 -47.25 -24.12 -19.69
CA THR A 75 -46.72 -22.78 -19.93
C THR A 75 -45.95 -22.27 -18.71
N GLN A 76 -45.02 -21.34 -18.92
CA GLN A 76 -44.24 -20.74 -17.82
C GLN A 76 -45.14 -20.10 -16.75
N GLN A 77 -46.23 -19.46 -17.15
CA GLN A 77 -47.19 -18.84 -16.23
C GLN A 77 -47.92 -19.85 -15.35
N GLU A 78 -48.26 -21.02 -15.91
CA GLU A 78 -48.88 -22.12 -15.15
C GLU A 78 -47.88 -22.73 -14.17
N MET A 79 -46.64 -22.95 -14.60
CA MET A 79 -45.54 -23.40 -13.74
C MET A 79 -45.33 -22.47 -12.55
N ASP A 80 -45.21 -21.16 -12.80
CA ASP A 80 -45.02 -20.16 -11.76
C ASP A 80 -46.20 -20.10 -10.78
N PHE A 81 -47.43 -20.29 -11.28
CA PHE A 81 -48.62 -20.33 -10.45
C PHE A 81 -48.60 -21.50 -9.45
N HIS A 82 -48.23 -22.70 -9.92
CA HIS A 82 -48.12 -23.87 -9.05
C HIS A 82 -46.92 -23.78 -8.09
N LEU A 83 -45.78 -23.22 -8.53
CA LEU A 83 -44.63 -22.96 -7.67
C LEU A 83 -44.95 -21.96 -6.55
N LYS A 84 -45.66 -20.85 -6.85
CA LYS A 84 -46.10 -19.88 -5.84
C LYS A 84 -46.93 -20.54 -4.73
N ARG A 85 -47.86 -21.42 -5.09
CA ARG A 85 -48.69 -22.17 -4.12
C ARG A 85 -47.84 -23.07 -3.21
N LEU A 86 -46.87 -23.79 -3.77
CA LEU A 86 -45.98 -24.66 -2.99
C LEU A 86 -45.10 -23.88 -2.01
N LEU A 87 -44.66 -22.68 -2.40
CA LEU A 87 -43.92 -21.75 -1.55
C LEU A 87 -44.81 -21.17 -0.42
N GLU A 88 -46.04 -20.74 -0.74
CA GLU A 88 -47.01 -20.24 0.25
C GLU A 88 -47.36 -21.30 1.31
N ASP A 89 -47.47 -22.56 0.89
CA ASP A 89 -47.71 -23.69 1.78
C ASP A 89 -46.46 -24.11 2.60
N ALA A 90 -45.30 -23.51 2.32
CA ALA A 90 -43.99 -23.84 2.90
C ALA A 90 -43.59 -25.31 2.71
N THR A 91 -44.04 -25.95 1.63
CA THR A 91 -43.72 -27.34 1.27
C THR A 91 -42.49 -27.45 0.36
N VAL A 92 -42.08 -26.31 -0.20
CA VAL A 92 -40.89 -26.13 -1.03
C VAL A 92 -40.23 -24.82 -0.60
N SER A 93 -38.91 -24.75 -0.72
CA SER A 93 -38.14 -23.51 -0.63
C SER A 93 -37.53 -23.16 -1.99
N GLN A 94 -37.54 -21.88 -2.32
CA GLN A 94 -36.77 -21.32 -3.43
C GLN A 94 -35.35 -20.99 -2.94
N LEU A 95 -34.35 -21.56 -3.58
CA LEU A 95 -32.92 -21.29 -3.38
C LEU A 95 -32.31 -20.79 -4.70
N ALA A 96 -31.03 -20.44 -4.68
CA ALA A 96 -30.31 -20.02 -5.86
C ALA A 96 -28.83 -20.42 -5.80
N TYR A 97 -28.19 -20.41 -6.96
CA TYR A 97 -26.76 -20.60 -7.08
C TYR A 97 -26.22 -19.81 -8.29
N PHE A 98 -24.95 -19.42 -8.25
CA PHE A 98 -24.30 -18.68 -9.33
C PHE A 98 -23.68 -19.63 -10.36
N MET A 99 -23.81 -19.27 -11.63
CA MET A 99 -23.24 -19.98 -12.76
C MET A 99 -22.54 -19.01 -13.71
N HIS A 100 -21.52 -19.52 -14.40
CA HIS A 100 -20.82 -18.78 -15.45
C HIS A 100 -21.02 -19.52 -16.78
N GLU A 101 -21.95 -19.02 -17.59
CA GLU A 101 -22.37 -19.67 -18.84
C GLU A 101 -21.61 -19.14 -20.06
N GLU A 102 -21.34 -17.83 -20.10
CA GLU A 102 -20.71 -17.17 -21.24
C GLU A 102 -19.38 -16.49 -20.89
N LEU A 103 -18.38 -16.66 -21.76
CA LEU A 103 -17.10 -15.96 -21.65
C LEU A 103 -17.29 -14.45 -21.77
N GLY A 104 -16.93 -13.71 -20.72
CA GLY A 104 -16.95 -12.24 -20.68
C GLY A 104 -18.12 -11.62 -19.92
N HIS A 105 -19.18 -12.38 -19.63
CA HIS A 105 -20.30 -11.93 -18.79
C HIS A 105 -20.07 -12.25 -17.32
N GLN A 106 -20.59 -11.38 -16.44
CA GLN A 106 -20.58 -11.64 -15.00
C GLN A 106 -21.41 -12.90 -14.69
N PRO A 107 -21.08 -13.65 -13.63
CA PRO A 107 -21.87 -14.81 -13.22
C PRO A 107 -23.33 -14.43 -12.94
N SER A 108 -24.26 -15.20 -13.50
CA SER A 108 -25.71 -15.03 -13.29
C SER A 108 -26.19 -15.97 -12.18
N ALA A 109 -27.21 -15.55 -11.44
CA ALA A 109 -27.88 -16.38 -10.46
C ALA A 109 -29.00 -17.18 -11.12
N LYS A 110 -29.13 -18.46 -10.76
CA LYS A 110 -30.22 -19.32 -11.23
C LYS A 110 -31.11 -19.75 -10.06
N PRO A 111 -32.44 -19.65 -10.19
CA PRO A 111 -33.34 -20.19 -9.18
C PRO A 111 -33.37 -21.71 -9.23
N CYS A 112 -33.42 -22.32 -8.05
CA CYS A 112 -33.69 -23.75 -7.90
C CYS A 112 -34.68 -23.97 -6.75
N TYR A 113 -35.44 -25.06 -6.82
CA TYR A 113 -36.44 -25.39 -5.82
C TYR A 113 -36.07 -26.67 -5.10
N ALA A 114 -36.24 -26.67 -3.79
CA ALA A 114 -35.92 -27.81 -2.93
C ALA A 114 -37.09 -28.11 -1.99
N ALA A 115 -37.48 -29.39 -1.89
CA ALA A 115 -38.50 -29.87 -0.95
C ALA A 115 -37.83 -30.50 0.28
N PHE A 116 -38.61 -31.10 1.19
CA PHE A 116 -38.02 -31.88 2.28
C PHE A 116 -37.27 -33.11 1.70
N PRO A 117 -36.00 -33.37 2.05
CA PRO A 117 -35.25 -34.51 1.52
C PRO A 117 -35.78 -35.83 2.11
N GLU A 118 -36.59 -36.55 1.33
CA GLU A 118 -37.13 -37.86 1.72
C GLU A 118 -36.05 -38.95 1.62
N GLY A 119 -35.47 -39.34 2.76
CA GLY A 119 -34.50 -40.45 2.85
C GLY A 119 -33.17 -40.10 3.53
N GLU A 120 -32.90 -38.82 3.78
CA GLU A 120 -31.75 -38.34 4.55
C GLU A 120 -32.24 -37.76 5.88
N SER A 121 -31.58 -38.06 7.01
CA SER A 121 -31.95 -37.53 8.33
C SER A 121 -31.55 -36.06 8.52
N LEU A 122 -31.53 -35.29 7.44
CA LEU A 122 -30.84 -34.01 7.32
C LEU A 122 -31.79 -32.94 6.81
N ASP A 123 -31.61 -31.73 7.33
CA ASP A 123 -32.33 -30.54 6.88
C ASP A 123 -31.72 -30.00 5.56
N LEU A 124 -32.41 -29.07 4.90
CA LEU A 124 -31.98 -28.41 3.65
C LEU A 124 -30.64 -27.65 3.77
N SER A 125 -30.13 -27.49 4.99
CA SER A 125 -28.85 -26.85 5.29
C SER A 125 -27.66 -27.41 4.48
N ARG A 126 -27.58 -28.73 4.26
CA ARG A 126 -26.44 -29.30 3.49
C ARG A 126 -26.52 -28.99 2.01
N ILE A 127 -27.73 -28.97 1.46
CA ILE A 127 -27.95 -28.58 0.06
C ILE A 127 -27.60 -27.10 -0.09
N TYR A 128 -28.09 -26.24 0.80
CA TYR A 128 -27.75 -24.81 0.83
C TYR A 128 -26.23 -24.55 0.84
N LEU A 129 -25.47 -25.23 1.72
CA LEU A 129 -24.01 -25.08 1.77
C LEU A 129 -23.32 -25.55 0.48
N GLU A 130 -23.79 -26.62 -0.15
CA GLU A 130 -23.25 -27.09 -1.43
C GLU A 130 -23.55 -26.09 -2.56
N LEU A 131 -24.72 -25.45 -2.58
CA LEU A 131 -25.04 -24.39 -3.55
C LEU A 131 -24.12 -23.17 -3.39
N LEU A 132 -23.79 -22.84 -2.14
CA LEU A 132 -22.83 -21.78 -1.83
C LEU A 132 -21.44 -22.14 -2.35
N ASP A 133 -20.96 -23.36 -2.09
CA ASP A 133 -19.67 -23.85 -2.60
C ASP A 133 -19.62 -23.85 -4.14
N ILE A 134 -20.69 -24.29 -4.81
CA ILE A 134 -20.82 -24.24 -6.29
C ILE A 134 -20.72 -22.80 -6.79
N SER A 135 -21.39 -21.86 -6.12
CA SER A 135 -21.39 -20.44 -6.47
C SER A 135 -20.01 -19.82 -6.30
N VAL A 136 -19.33 -20.11 -5.19
CA VAL A 136 -17.94 -19.70 -4.96
C VAL A 136 -17.03 -20.22 -6.06
N ILE A 137 -17.14 -21.51 -6.42
CA ILE A 137 -16.32 -22.10 -7.49
C ILE A 137 -16.59 -21.44 -8.84
N ALA A 138 -17.85 -21.17 -9.17
CA ALA A 138 -18.23 -20.51 -10.42
C ALA A 138 -17.66 -19.08 -10.51
N ILE A 139 -17.80 -18.29 -9.45
CA ILE A 139 -17.27 -16.93 -9.39
C ILE A 139 -15.74 -16.93 -9.45
N LEU A 140 -15.06 -17.82 -8.72
CA LEU A 140 -13.60 -17.94 -8.80
C LEU A 140 -13.12 -18.30 -10.21
N SER A 141 -13.82 -19.23 -10.89
CA SER A 141 -13.48 -19.59 -12.27
C SER A 141 -13.64 -18.41 -13.24
N TYR A 142 -14.65 -17.57 -13.02
CA TYR A 142 -14.80 -16.32 -13.76
C TYR A 142 -13.64 -15.35 -13.47
N LEU A 143 -13.30 -15.15 -12.20
CA LEU A 143 -12.21 -14.26 -11.77
C LEU A 143 -10.84 -14.70 -12.29
N ASP A 144 -10.60 -16.01 -12.42
CA ASP A 144 -9.35 -16.54 -12.99
C ASP A 144 -9.21 -16.25 -14.49
N ARG A 145 -10.34 -16.11 -15.20
CA ARG A 145 -10.38 -15.78 -16.63
C ARG A 145 -10.42 -14.27 -16.89
N LYS A 146 -10.81 -13.48 -15.89
CA LYS A 146 -10.85 -12.02 -15.99
C LYS A 146 -9.41 -11.48 -16.17
N PRO A 147 -9.16 -10.61 -17.17
CA PRO A 147 -7.86 -9.96 -17.29
C PRO A 147 -7.61 -9.01 -16.12
N GLU A 148 -6.34 -8.74 -15.85
CA GLU A 148 -5.94 -7.71 -14.88
C GLU A 148 -6.50 -6.35 -15.30
N THR A 149 -6.88 -5.57 -14.30
CA THR A 149 -7.50 -4.27 -14.50
C THR A 149 -6.46 -3.30 -15.04
N SER A 150 -6.61 -2.92 -16.30
CA SER A 150 -5.68 -1.97 -16.94
C SER A 150 -5.87 -0.55 -16.41
N LYS A 151 -4.78 0.23 -16.44
CA LYS A 151 -4.80 1.66 -16.09
C LYS A 151 -5.87 2.44 -16.86
N ALA A 152 -6.04 2.16 -18.16
CA ALA A 152 -7.00 2.86 -19.01
C ALA A 152 -8.44 2.63 -18.53
N ILE A 153 -8.82 1.38 -18.26
CA ILE A 153 -10.16 1.04 -17.77
C ILE A 153 -10.40 1.70 -16.41
N LEU A 154 -9.44 1.59 -15.48
CA LEU A 154 -9.59 2.20 -14.17
C LEU A 154 -9.73 3.72 -14.26
N TRP A 155 -8.90 4.39 -15.06
CA TRP A 155 -8.94 5.84 -15.24
C TRP A 155 -10.24 6.34 -15.87
N GLU A 156 -10.79 5.60 -16.83
CA GLU A 156 -12.10 5.91 -17.43
C GLU A 156 -13.21 5.88 -16.37
N ASN A 157 -13.22 4.86 -15.51
CA ASN A 157 -14.23 4.74 -14.45
C ASN A 157 -14.01 5.78 -13.34
N LEU A 158 -12.77 6.10 -12.98
CA LEU A 158 -12.45 7.18 -12.05
C LEU A 158 -12.88 8.55 -12.59
N ASP A 159 -12.74 8.79 -13.89
CA ASP A 159 -13.21 10.01 -14.53
C ASP A 159 -14.74 10.07 -14.62
N ALA A 160 -15.39 8.95 -14.93
CA ALA A 160 -16.85 8.86 -14.92
C ALA A 160 -17.41 9.15 -13.50
N ASP A 161 -16.79 8.59 -12.46
CA ASP A 161 -17.10 8.93 -11.07
C ASP A 161 -16.86 10.42 -10.79
N TRP A 162 -15.75 10.99 -11.28
CA TRP A 162 -15.41 12.41 -11.11
C TRP A 162 -16.43 13.37 -11.76
N GLN A 163 -17.05 12.97 -12.87
CA GLN A 163 -17.98 13.84 -13.61
C GLN A 163 -19.43 13.70 -13.14
N MET A 164 -19.89 12.47 -12.90
CA MET A 164 -21.30 12.18 -12.67
C MET A 164 -21.62 11.72 -11.24
N GLY A 165 -20.60 11.31 -10.48
CA GLY A 165 -20.78 10.64 -9.19
C GLY A 165 -21.47 9.28 -9.29
N SER A 166 -21.62 8.59 -8.17
CA SER A 166 -22.26 7.27 -8.09
C SER A 166 -23.79 7.39 -8.08
N GLN A 167 -24.38 8.00 -9.11
CA GLN A 167 -25.83 8.23 -9.20
C GLN A 167 -26.64 7.03 -9.75
N LYS A 168 -25.98 5.97 -10.21
CA LYS A 168 -26.63 4.80 -10.83
C LYS A 168 -26.57 3.57 -9.92
N GLU A 169 -27.59 2.72 -9.98
CA GLU A 169 -27.48 1.31 -9.59
C GLU A 169 -26.47 0.66 -10.55
N SER A 170 -25.40 0.05 -10.03
CA SER A 170 -24.24 -0.41 -10.81
C SER A 170 -23.51 0.62 -11.68
N PRO A 171 -22.82 1.60 -11.06
CA PRO A 171 -22.15 2.65 -11.82
C PRO A 171 -20.97 2.12 -12.68
N PHE A 172 -20.33 1.02 -12.27
CA PHE A 172 -19.07 0.55 -12.87
C PHE A 172 -19.00 -0.99 -13.05
N PRO A 173 -19.76 -1.58 -13.99
CA PRO A 173 -19.89 -3.04 -14.18
C PRO A 173 -18.60 -3.74 -14.64
N HIS A 174 -17.62 -3.01 -15.16
CA HIS A 174 -16.33 -3.61 -15.57
C HIS A 174 -15.36 -3.79 -14.38
N LEU A 175 -15.49 -2.96 -13.34
CA LEU A 175 -14.63 -3.00 -12.16
C LEU A 175 -15.21 -3.85 -11.03
N PHE A 176 -16.53 -3.77 -10.83
CA PHE A 176 -17.20 -4.34 -9.66
C PHE A 176 -18.15 -5.49 -10.00
N LEU A 177 -18.26 -6.45 -9.09
CA LEU A 177 -19.34 -7.44 -9.08
C LEU A 177 -20.53 -6.92 -8.29
N TYR A 178 -21.71 -7.05 -8.88
CA TYR A 178 -22.98 -6.66 -8.29
C TYR A 178 -23.86 -7.89 -8.09
N LEU A 179 -23.45 -8.75 -7.15
CA LEU A 179 -24.09 -10.06 -6.94
C LEU A 179 -25.59 -9.95 -6.60
N LYS A 180 -25.99 -8.86 -5.93
CA LYS A 180 -27.41 -8.62 -5.60
C LYS A 180 -28.28 -8.44 -6.85
N GLU A 181 -27.75 -7.84 -7.91
CA GLU A 181 -28.50 -7.54 -9.13
C GLU A 181 -28.83 -8.80 -9.92
N ALA A 182 -28.01 -9.84 -9.79
CA ALA A 182 -28.24 -11.13 -10.44
C ALA A 182 -29.55 -11.82 -10.00
N PHE A 183 -30.14 -11.42 -8.86
CA PHE A 183 -31.42 -11.94 -8.38
C PHE A 183 -32.64 -11.22 -8.97
N TRP A 184 -32.43 -10.12 -9.69
CA TRP A 184 -33.48 -9.32 -10.36
C TRP A 184 -33.53 -9.58 -11.87
N ASP A 185 -32.81 -10.58 -12.35
CA ASP A 185 -32.79 -11.02 -13.74
C ASP A 185 -34.10 -11.77 -14.11
N ASP A 186 -34.41 -11.83 -15.41
CA ASP A 186 -35.63 -12.47 -15.96
C ASP A 186 -35.72 -13.97 -15.59
N ALA A 187 -34.60 -14.58 -15.19
CA ALA A 187 -34.53 -15.93 -14.67
C ALA A 187 -35.40 -16.13 -13.41
N PHE A 188 -35.64 -15.08 -12.61
CA PHE A 188 -36.44 -15.11 -11.39
C PHE A 188 -37.87 -14.60 -11.63
N SER A 189 -38.75 -15.45 -12.16
CA SER A 189 -40.18 -15.12 -12.34
C SER A 189 -40.94 -14.97 -10.99
N ILE A 190 -40.41 -15.59 -9.93
CA ILE A 190 -40.86 -15.43 -8.54
C ILE A 190 -39.70 -14.80 -7.75
N PRO A 191 -39.92 -13.66 -7.07
CA PRO A 191 -38.85 -13.00 -6.32
C PRO A 191 -38.41 -13.89 -5.15
N PRO A 192 -37.10 -14.12 -4.98
CA PRO A 192 -36.57 -14.96 -3.91
C PRO A 192 -36.80 -14.32 -2.53
N ASN A 193 -36.80 -15.15 -1.48
CA ASN A 193 -36.97 -14.68 -0.12
C ASN A 193 -35.87 -13.65 0.23
N PRO A 194 -36.21 -12.43 0.70
CA PRO A 194 -35.22 -11.41 1.07
C PRO A 194 -34.24 -11.86 2.17
N GLU A 195 -34.67 -12.69 3.12
CA GLU A 195 -33.80 -13.23 4.17
C GLU A 195 -32.78 -14.22 3.57
N PHE A 196 -33.21 -15.07 2.63
CA PHE A 196 -32.30 -15.94 1.89
C PHE A 196 -31.27 -15.15 1.09
N MET A 197 -31.70 -14.16 0.30
CA MET A 197 -30.77 -13.34 -0.49
C MET A 197 -29.72 -12.66 0.38
N LYS A 198 -30.14 -12.09 1.51
CA LYS A 198 -29.24 -11.40 2.44
C LYS A 198 -28.20 -12.36 3.02
N ASP A 199 -28.65 -13.49 3.56
CA ASP A 199 -27.75 -14.44 4.24
C ASP A 199 -26.84 -15.14 3.24
N PHE A 200 -27.36 -15.54 2.07
CA PHE A 200 -26.59 -16.18 1.02
C PHE A 200 -25.51 -15.26 0.44
N LEU A 201 -25.85 -14.00 0.13
CA LEU A 201 -24.88 -13.01 -0.35
C LEU A 201 -23.81 -12.72 0.70
N PHE A 202 -24.20 -12.57 1.98
CA PHE A 202 -23.25 -12.33 3.06
C PHE A 202 -22.23 -13.47 3.21
N GLU A 203 -22.70 -14.73 3.22
CA GLU A 203 -21.81 -15.89 3.33
C GLU A 203 -20.94 -16.07 2.07
N LEU A 204 -21.50 -15.79 0.88
CA LEU A 204 -20.77 -15.86 -0.39
C LEU A 204 -19.66 -14.80 -0.46
N GLU A 205 -19.96 -13.56 -0.07
CA GLU A 205 -18.99 -12.47 0.02
C GLU A 205 -17.88 -12.77 1.03
N ASP A 206 -18.23 -13.26 2.22
CA ASP A 206 -17.27 -13.62 3.27
C ASP A 206 -16.31 -14.73 2.80
N ASP A 207 -16.82 -15.80 2.16
CA ASP A 207 -15.97 -16.88 1.65
C ASP A 207 -15.10 -16.43 0.46
N LEU A 208 -15.57 -15.51 -0.41
CA LEU A 208 -14.76 -14.92 -1.49
C LEU A 208 -13.68 -13.97 -0.95
N THR A 209 -13.99 -13.16 0.06
CA THR A 209 -13.05 -12.24 0.72
C THR A 209 -11.99 -13.01 1.51
N LYS A 210 -12.35 -14.10 2.21
CA LYS A 210 -11.38 -15.00 2.87
C LYS A 210 -10.39 -15.63 1.89
N LYS A 211 -10.80 -15.84 0.64
CA LYS A 211 -9.92 -16.31 -0.44
C LYS A 211 -9.06 -15.19 -1.05
N GLY A 212 -9.24 -13.93 -0.63
CA GLY A 212 -8.47 -12.78 -1.09
C GLY A 212 -8.77 -12.35 -2.53
N ARG A 213 -9.95 -12.71 -3.06
CA ARG A 213 -10.31 -12.50 -4.47
C ARG A 213 -11.26 -11.33 -4.70
N VAL A 214 -11.98 -10.91 -3.67
CA VAL A 214 -12.87 -9.74 -3.72
C VAL A 214 -12.70 -8.89 -2.47
N VAL A 215 -12.84 -7.58 -2.63
CA VAL A 215 -12.79 -6.59 -1.56
C VAL A 215 -14.02 -5.70 -1.65
N SER A 216 -14.76 -5.56 -0.56
CA SER A 216 -15.91 -4.65 -0.51
C SER A 216 -15.43 -3.20 -0.49
N ILE A 217 -15.85 -2.41 -1.48
CA ILE A 217 -15.57 -0.98 -1.56
C ILE A 217 -16.85 -0.22 -1.16
N PRO A 218 -16.82 0.51 -0.03
CA PRO A 218 -18.01 1.20 0.48
C PRO A 218 -18.63 2.14 -0.55
N GLY A 219 -19.93 1.99 -0.78
CA GLY A 219 -20.69 2.83 -1.71
C GLY A 219 -20.56 2.46 -3.19
N TYR A 220 -19.74 1.47 -3.54
CA TYR A 220 -19.52 1.07 -4.95
C TYR A 220 -19.85 -0.40 -5.21
N GLY A 221 -19.32 -1.35 -4.42
CA GLY A 221 -19.59 -2.78 -4.63
C GLY A 221 -18.36 -3.65 -4.36
N LEU A 222 -18.37 -4.88 -4.89
CA LEU A 222 -17.27 -5.83 -4.69
C LEU A 222 -16.21 -5.67 -5.78
N PHE A 223 -15.05 -5.15 -5.41
CA PHE A 223 -13.92 -5.01 -6.32
C PHE A 223 -13.20 -6.34 -6.47
N CYS A 224 -12.94 -6.73 -7.71
CA CYS A 224 -12.28 -8.00 -8.02
C CYS A 224 -10.76 -7.84 -8.07
N LEU A 225 -10.06 -8.79 -7.44
CA LEU A 225 -8.62 -8.94 -7.57
C LEU A 225 -8.30 -10.32 -8.16
N LYS A 226 -7.43 -10.32 -9.17
CA LYS A 226 -6.82 -11.55 -9.68
C LYS A 226 -5.84 -12.10 -8.65
N ASP A 227 -4.99 -11.24 -8.08
CA ASP A 227 -4.07 -11.57 -7.01
C ASP A 227 -3.78 -10.36 -6.10
N ALA A 228 -2.99 -10.57 -5.04
CA ALA A 228 -2.59 -9.51 -4.13
C ALA A 228 -1.64 -8.48 -4.78
N LYS A 229 -0.93 -8.81 -5.86
CA LYS A 229 0.00 -7.89 -6.55
C LYS A 229 -0.77 -6.84 -7.35
N GLU A 230 -1.91 -7.22 -7.93
CA GLU A 230 -2.81 -6.28 -8.60
C GLU A 230 -3.20 -5.12 -7.66
N SER A 231 -3.38 -5.38 -6.36
CA SER A 231 -3.73 -4.33 -5.39
C SER A 231 -2.71 -3.18 -5.34
N VAL A 232 -1.41 -3.47 -5.46
CA VAL A 232 -0.34 -2.45 -5.48
C VAL A 232 -0.45 -1.58 -6.74
N GLN A 233 -0.71 -2.20 -7.89
CA GLN A 233 -0.85 -1.50 -9.18
C GLN A 233 -2.09 -0.59 -9.20
N ILE A 234 -3.23 -1.09 -8.69
CA ILE A 234 -4.46 -0.31 -8.60
C ILE A 234 -4.28 0.92 -7.71
N LEU A 235 -3.55 0.78 -6.59
CA LEU A 235 -3.19 1.91 -5.74
C LEU A 235 -2.34 2.95 -6.46
N GLU A 236 -1.39 2.52 -7.30
CA GLU A 236 -0.58 3.44 -8.11
C GLU A 236 -1.43 4.21 -9.11
N TYR A 237 -2.27 3.51 -9.85
CA TYR A 237 -3.12 4.13 -10.86
C TYR A 237 -4.13 5.11 -10.23
N ALA A 238 -4.71 4.77 -9.08
CA ALA A 238 -5.63 5.64 -8.36
C ALA A 238 -4.92 6.88 -7.78
N ASP A 239 -3.73 6.70 -7.20
CA ASP A 239 -2.93 7.81 -6.66
C ASP A 239 -2.46 8.77 -7.78
N GLU A 240 -2.02 8.23 -8.92
CA GLU A 240 -1.67 9.05 -10.09
C GLU A 240 -2.87 9.83 -10.63
N PHE A 241 -4.08 9.25 -10.62
CA PHE A 241 -5.29 9.95 -11.03
C PHE A 241 -5.62 11.12 -10.07
N ILE A 242 -5.58 10.87 -8.76
CA ILE A 242 -5.80 11.91 -7.73
C ILE A 242 -4.79 13.04 -7.91
N GLN A 243 -3.52 12.72 -8.15
CA GLN A 243 -2.50 13.75 -8.27
C GLN A 243 -2.54 14.50 -9.61
N SER A 244 -2.96 13.87 -10.71
CA SER A 244 -2.96 14.50 -12.03
C SER A 244 -4.24 15.31 -12.32
N LYS A 245 -5.41 14.74 -12.00
CA LYS A 245 -6.72 15.32 -12.32
C LYS A 245 -7.43 15.85 -11.08
N GLY A 246 -7.46 15.05 -10.00
CA GLY A 246 -8.09 15.45 -8.74
C GLY A 246 -7.45 16.72 -8.16
N SER A 247 -6.13 16.78 -8.08
CA SER A 247 -5.40 17.86 -7.44
C SER A 247 -5.53 19.19 -8.19
N LYS A 248 -5.73 19.18 -9.51
CA LYS A 248 -5.86 20.40 -10.32
C LYS A 248 -7.11 21.18 -9.97
N SER A 249 -8.24 20.50 -9.81
CA SER A 249 -9.53 21.13 -9.47
C SER A 249 -9.55 21.66 -8.02
N LEU A 250 -8.96 20.91 -7.09
CA LEU A 250 -8.92 21.24 -5.66
C LEU A 250 -7.57 21.84 -5.22
N LYS A 251 -6.80 22.40 -6.16
CA LYS A 251 -5.41 22.86 -5.92
C LYS A 251 -5.30 23.81 -4.73
N HIS A 252 -6.27 24.70 -4.57
CA HIS A 252 -6.32 25.69 -3.49
C HIS A 252 -6.46 25.05 -2.09
N PHE A 253 -7.01 23.83 -1.98
CA PHE A 253 -7.12 23.06 -0.74
C PHE A 253 -5.97 22.09 -0.52
N VAL A 254 -5.60 21.30 -1.53
CA VAL A 254 -4.68 20.15 -1.32
C VAL A 254 -3.20 20.50 -1.43
N SER A 255 -2.85 21.66 -1.98
CA SER A 255 -1.48 21.93 -2.40
C SER A 255 -0.45 21.88 -1.26
N GLU A 256 -0.78 22.44 -0.10
CA GLU A 256 0.15 22.49 1.04
C GLU A 256 0.28 21.13 1.74
N GLU A 257 -0.83 20.39 1.89
CA GLU A 257 -0.81 19.02 2.44
C GLU A 257 -0.02 18.07 1.53
N PHE A 258 -0.22 18.16 0.21
CA PHE A 258 0.52 17.32 -0.73
C PHE A 258 2.02 17.65 -0.72
N HIS A 259 2.38 18.93 -0.54
CA HIS A 259 3.78 19.33 -0.40
C HIS A 259 4.42 18.76 0.87
N LYS A 260 3.71 18.82 2.01
CA LYS A 260 4.14 18.20 3.26
C LYS A 260 4.36 16.69 3.08
N ILE A 261 3.38 15.99 2.50
CA ILE A 261 3.47 14.54 2.25
C ILE A 261 4.66 14.22 1.33
N ALA A 262 4.90 15.03 0.28
CA ALA A 262 6.05 14.84 -0.61
C ALA A 262 7.41 15.03 0.10
N MET A 263 7.51 15.96 1.05
CA MET A 263 8.71 16.11 1.89
C MET A 263 8.93 14.89 2.79
N GLU A 264 7.88 14.40 3.45
CA GLU A 264 7.94 13.19 4.28
C GLU A 264 8.32 11.95 3.44
N GLU A 265 7.75 11.81 2.25
CA GLU A 265 8.05 10.73 1.30
C GLU A 265 9.52 10.78 0.84
N LYS A 266 10.04 11.98 0.56
CA LYS A 266 11.46 12.16 0.20
C LYS A 266 12.40 11.71 1.31
N ILE A 267 12.13 12.05 2.57
CA ILE A 267 12.94 11.60 3.70
C ILE A 267 12.89 10.08 3.83
N HIS A 268 11.71 9.47 3.69
CA HIS A 268 11.58 8.02 3.74
C HIS A 268 12.46 7.32 2.70
N TYR A 269 12.41 7.77 1.45
CA TYR A 269 13.19 7.17 0.35
C TYR A 269 14.66 7.63 0.30
N SER A 270 15.07 8.61 1.10
CA SER A 270 16.48 8.96 1.27
C SER A 270 17.27 7.84 1.96
N ASP A 271 16.59 7.00 2.73
CA ASP A 271 17.14 5.85 3.43
C ASP A 271 16.94 4.58 2.59
N SER A 272 18.00 4.14 1.91
CA SER A 272 17.97 2.95 1.03
C SER A 272 17.71 1.63 1.75
N SER A 273 17.73 1.63 3.09
CA SER A 273 17.40 0.45 3.89
C SER A 273 15.89 0.23 4.04
N ARG A 274 15.06 1.23 3.69
CA ARG A 274 13.60 1.16 3.81
C ARG A 274 12.97 0.67 2.51
N GLY A 275 11.96 -0.20 2.65
CA GLY A 275 11.12 -0.63 1.54
C GLY A 275 10.09 0.41 1.10
N ASP A 276 9.43 0.11 -0.02
CA ASP A 276 8.25 0.83 -0.49
C ASP A 276 7.08 0.70 0.50
N THR A 277 6.22 1.73 0.56
CA THR A 277 5.06 1.75 1.46
C THR A 277 3.87 2.48 0.82
N VAL A 278 2.65 2.09 1.19
CA VAL A 278 1.41 2.74 0.76
C VAL A 278 1.05 3.96 1.60
N LYS A 279 1.73 4.21 2.73
CA LYS A 279 1.40 5.28 3.69
C LYS A 279 1.21 6.64 3.04
N PHE A 280 2.09 7.02 2.12
CA PHE A 280 2.03 8.32 1.45
C PHE A 280 0.86 8.43 0.46
N LYS A 281 0.52 7.32 -0.22
CA LYS A 281 -0.66 7.24 -1.10
C LYS A 281 -1.95 7.39 -0.29
N VAL A 282 -2.03 6.72 0.86
CA VAL A 282 -3.15 6.84 1.80
C VAL A 282 -3.25 8.27 2.34
N ALA A 283 -2.15 8.88 2.79
CA ALA A 283 -2.15 10.26 3.28
C ALA A 283 -2.65 11.25 2.22
N ARG A 284 -2.24 11.09 0.95
CA ARG A 284 -2.74 11.91 -0.17
C ARG A 284 -4.23 11.70 -0.41
N ALA A 285 -4.69 10.45 -0.41
CA ALA A 285 -6.10 10.13 -0.57
C ALA A 285 -6.96 10.73 0.56
N GLU A 286 -6.49 10.72 1.80
CA GLU A 286 -7.16 11.33 2.95
C GLU A 286 -7.21 12.86 2.85
N ALA A 287 -6.09 13.50 2.51
CA ALA A 287 -6.04 14.95 2.30
C ALA A 287 -6.98 15.37 1.16
N PHE A 288 -7.04 14.58 0.09
CA PHE A 288 -7.96 14.77 -1.01
C PHE A 288 -9.43 14.59 -0.58
N ALA A 289 -9.76 13.53 0.16
CA ALA A 289 -11.10 13.27 0.68
C ALA A 289 -11.60 14.41 1.57
N LYS A 290 -10.72 14.95 2.43
CA LYS A 290 -11.02 16.10 3.29
C LYS A 290 -11.32 17.35 2.45
N ALA A 291 -10.48 17.63 1.44
CA ALA A 291 -10.69 18.75 0.53
C ALA A 291 -12.00 18.60 -0.27
N ALA A 292 -12.31 17.38 -0.72
CA ALA A 292 -13.54 17.08 -1.42
C ALA A 292 -14.77 17.31 -0.52
N ALA A 293 -14.76 16.78 0.71
CA ALA A 293 -15.82 17.01 1.68
C ALA A 293 -16.03 18.50 1.98
N SER A 294 -14.95 19.28 2.14
CA SER A 294 -14.99 20.73 2.32
C SER A 294 -15.46 21.50 1.08
N ALA A 295 -15.42 20.88 -0.11
CA ALA A 295 -16.06 21.42 -1.31
C ALA A 295 -17.56 21.03 -1.41
N ASN A 296 -18.16 20.50 -0.33
CA ASN A 296 -19.48 19.86 -0.31
C ASN A 296 -19.58 18.61 -1.20
N LEU A 297 -18.51 17.81 -1.27
CA LEU A 297 -18.50 16.48 -1.88
C LEU A 297 -18.66 15.40 -0.77
N GLY A 298 -19.89 15.09 -0.35
CA GLY A 298 -20.23 14.01 0.59
C GLY A 298 -20.06 12.57 0.02
N PRO A 299 -20.37 11.52 0.79
CA PRO A 299 -20.29 10.13 0.31
C PRO A 299 -21.36 9.89 -0.77
N GLY A 300 -20.92 9.45 -1.95
CA GLY A 300 -21.72 9.41 -3.19
C GLY A 300 -21.45 10.59 -4.14
N ASN A 301 -20.59 11.54 -3.74
CA ASN A 301 -20.26 12.70 -4.56
C ASN A 301 -19.12 12.41 -5.53
N PRO A 302 -19.07 13.13 -6.67
CA PRO A 302 -18.15 12.83 -7.75
C PRO A 302 -16.69 12.79 -7.30
N GLY A 303 -15.96 11.73 -7.64
CA GLY A 303 -14.51 11.63 -7.48
C GLY A 303 -13.98 10.84 -6.29
N MET A 304 -14.85 10.22 -5.50
CA MET A 304 -14.48 9.49 -4.27
C MET A 304 -14.07 8.03 -4.50
N LEU A 305 -14.24 7.50 -5.72
CA LEU A 305 -13.90 6.12 -6.05
C LEU A 305 -12.40 5.83 -5.82
N GLY A 306 -11.53 6.73 -6.25
CA GLY A 306 -10.07 6.57 -6.09
C GLY A 306 -9.64 6.51 -4.62
N VAL A 307 -10.25 7.36 -3.78
CA VAL A 307 -10.01 7.35 -2.32
C VAL A 307 -10.49 6.03 -1.71
N SER A 308 -11.69 5.59 -2.09
CA SER A 308 -12.30 4.38 -1.53
C SER A 308 -11.52 3.11 -1.91
N LEU A 309 -10.98 3.06 -3.13
CA LEU A 309 -10.06 2.01 -3.57
C LEU A 309 -8.77 2.02 -2.74
N ILE A 310 -8.11 3.17 -2.60
CA ILE A 310 -6.86 3.28 -1.82
C ILE A 310 -7.09 2.84 -0.37
N ARG A 311 -8.15 3.32 0.29
CA ARG A 311 -8.48 2.95 1.68
C ARG A 311 -8.69 1.46 1.85
N SER A 312 -9.46 0.84 0.95
CA SER A 312 -9.87 -0.56 1.10
C SER A 312 -8.77 -1.55 0.72
N LEU A 313 -7.87 -1.17 -0.17
CA LEU A 313 -6.79 -2.03 -0.68
C LEU A 313 -5.43 -1.78 0.01
N ALA A 314 -5.27 -0.71 0.80
CA ALA A 314 -4.03 -0.34 1.46
C ALA A 314 -3.39 -1.47 2.26
N ASP A 315 -4.15 -2.15 3.12
CA ASP A 315 -3.62 -3.21 3.98
C ASP A 315 -3.13 -4.43 3.18
N ILE A 316 -3.82 -4.75 2.08
CA ILE A 316 -3.44 -5.87 1.20
C ILE A 316 -2.15 -5.51 0.46
N ALA A 317 -2.08 -4.31 -0.09
CA ALA A 317 -0.92 -3.81 -0.82
C ALA A 317 0.31 -3.65 0.09
N GLU A 318 0.16 -3.17 1.33
CA GLU A 318 1.28 -3.02 2.28
C GLU A 318 1.87 -4.38 2.67
N ARG A 319 1.02 -5.39 2.90
CA ARG A 319 1.49 -6.77 3.15
C ARG A 319 2.23 -7.34 1.96
N GLU A 320 1.74 -7.08 0.75
CA GLU A 320 2.39 -7.53 -0.49
C GLU A 320 3.75 -6.86 -0.69
N LEU A 321 3.84 -5.53 -0.53
CA LEU A 321 5.11 -4.78 -0.60
C LEU A 321 6.11 -5.26 0.45
N SER A 322 5.66 -5.50 1.68
CA SER A 322 6.51 -6.03 2.76
C SER A 322 7.03 -7.43 2.43
N ARG A 323 6.17 -8.29 1.86
CA ARG A 323 6.56 -9.63 1.41
C ARG A 323 7.60 -9.56 0.28
N ASP A 324 7.33 -8.75 -0.75
CA ASP A 324 8.24 -8.59 -1.89
C ASP A 324 9.60 -8.05 -1.44
N HIS A 325 9.61 -7.07 -0.53
CA HIS A 325 10.84 -6.55 0.07
C HIS A 325 11.63 -7.65 0.80
N ALA A 326 10.99 -8.43 1.67
CA ALA A 326 11.64 -9.53 2.39
C ALA A 326 12.14 -10.65 1.45
N GLU A 327 11.39 -10.96 0.39
CA GLU A 327 11.80 -11.93 -0.64
C GLU A 327 13.01 -11.43 -1.43
N ASN A 328 13.02 -10.15 -1.81
CA ASN A 328 14.15 -9.51 -2.48
C ASN A 328 15.41 -9.53 -1.60
N GLU A 329 15.31 -9.21 -0.32
CA GLU A 329 16.43 -9.29 0.62
C GLU A 329 16.96 -10.71 0.78
N ARG A 330 16.06 -11.68 0.91
CA ARG A 330 16.44 -13.10 0.96
C ARG A 330 17.11 -13.54 -0.33
N GLY A 331 16.63 -13.08 -1.49
CA GLY A 331 17.24 -13.33 -2.79
C GLY A 331 18.67 -12.78 -2.85
N ARG A 332 18.89 -11.53 -2.43
CA ARG A 332 20.21 -10.91 -2.36
C ARG A 332 21.16 -11.64 -1.40
N PHE A 333 20.66 -12.06 -0.24
CA PHE A 333 21.42 -12.89 0.69
C PHE A 333 21.89 -14.20 0.04
N GLN A 334 20.98 -14.92 -0.63
CA GLN A 334 21.32 -16.17 -1.33
C GLN A 334 22.30 -15.94 -2.49
N GLU A 335 22.17 -14.81 -3.20
CA GLU A 335 23.11 -14.42 -4.26
C GLU A 335 24.52 -14.18 -3.71
N ILE A 336 24.66 -13.40 -2.63
CA ILE A 336 25.95 -13.18 -1.95
C ILE A 336 26.55 -14.52 -1.52
N LYS A 337 25.76 -15.36 -0.84
CA LYS A 337 26.20 -16.66 -0.34
C LYS A 337 26.68 -17.59 -1.46
N ARG A 338 25.91 -17.66 -2.56
CA ARG A 338 26.28 -18.41 -3.77
C ARG A 338 27.54 -17.86 -4.43
N GLY A 339 27.69 -16.54 -4.48
CA GLY A 339 28.89 -15.87 -5.00
C GLY A 339 30.15 -16.27 -4.24
N LEU A 340 30.08 -16.32 -2.91
CA LEU A 340 31.19 -16.74 -2.04
C LEU A 340 31.58 -18.22 -2.21
N LEU A 341 30.63 -19.07 -2.62
CA LEU A 341 30.84 -20.51 -2.86
C LEU A 341 31.34 -20.85 -4.26
N ALA A 342 31.10 -20.00 -5.27
CA ALA A 342 31.30 -20.31 -6.68
C ALA A 342 32.65 -20.96 -7.02
N GLU A 343 32.64 -22.07 -7.76
CA GLU A 343 33.85 -22.82 -8.13
C GLU A 343 34.68 -22.13 -9.22
N ALA A 344 36.00 -22.37 -9.24
CA ALA A 344 36.96 -21.84 -10.22
C ALA A 344 37.08 -20.30 -10.29
N VAL A 345 36.56 -19.58 -9.31
CA VAL A 345 36.66 -18.12 -9.23
C VAL A 345 37.92 -17.69 -8.47
N ARG A 346 38.53 -16.56 -8.86
CA ARG A 346 39.65 -15.94 -8.13
C ARG A 346 39.24 -15.59 -6.70
N TRP A 347 40.23 -15.53 -5.80
CA TRP A 347 40.03 -15.27 -4.37
C TRP A 347 39.22 -13.99 -4.07
N ASP A 348 39.33 -12.96 -4.91
CA ASP A 348 38.70 -11.65 -4.72
C ASP A 348 37.18 -11.66 -4.85
N ARG A 349 36.59 -12.70 -5.45
CA ARG A 349 35.13 -12.90 -5.47
C ARG A 349 34.63 -13.91 -4.43
N LYS A 350 35.54 -14.65 -3.79
CA LYS A 350 35.24 -15.61 -2.71
C LYS A 350 35.30 -14.99 -1.32
N VAL A 351 35.71 -13.72 -1.25
CA VAL A 351 35.71 -12.92 -0.02
C VAL A 351 35.03 -11.60 -0.34
N LEU A 352 33.94 -11.31 0.36
CA LEU A 352 33.24 -10.05 0.23
C LEU A 352 33.84 -9.04 1.22
N PHE A 353 34.31 -7.91 0.71
CA PHE A 353 34.80 -6.79 1.54
C PHE A 353 33.85 -5.61 1.38
N LEU A 354 33.16 -5.24 2.45
CA LEU A 354 32.23 -4.12 2.49
C LEU A 354 32.79 -3.02 3.40
N PRO A 355 33.07 -1.82 2.90
CA PRO A 355 33.30 -0.65 3.75
C PRO A 355 32.13 -0.45 4.72
N ASP A 356 32.42 -0.01 5.95
CA ASP A 356 31.41 0.26 6.97
C ASP A 356 30.35 1.26 6.48
N LYS A 357 30.76 2.22 5.64
CA LYS A 357 29.81 3.14 4.98
C LYS A 357 28.80 2.39 4.12
N GLU A 358 29.20 1.39 3.35
CA GLU A 358 28.28 0.60 2.50
C GLU A 358 27.44 -0.37 3.35
N PHE A 359 28.10 -1.08 4.27
CA PHE A 359 27.43 -2.06 5.13
C PHE A 359 26.33 -1.43 5.98
N ARG A 360 26.50 -0.18 6.45
CA ARG A 360 25.44 0.55 7.18
C ARG A 360 24.15 0.78 6.39
N HIS A 361 24.23 0.91 5.07
CA HIS A 361 23.07 1.15 4.20
C HIS A 361 22.35 -0.14 3.81
N PHE A 362 22.88 -1.32 4.16
CA PHE A 362 22.15 -2.56 3.98
C PHE A 362 20.88 -2.53 4.85
N PRO A 363 19.79 -3.18 4.42
CA PRO A 363 18.65 -3.42 5.29
C PRO A 363 19.05 -4.25 6.52
N GLU A 364 18.41 -3.99 7.66
CA GLU A 364 18.72 -4.66 8.93
C GLU A 364 18.51 -6.18 8.85
N ASP A 365 17.47 -6.63 8.14
CA ASP A 365 17.19 -8.05 7.94
C ASP A 365 18.29 -8.73 7.12
N LEU A 366 18.80 -8.09 6.07
CA LEU A 366 19.96 -8.58 5.31
C LEU A 366 21.23 -8.63 6.17
N LYS A 367 21.50 -7.61 6.99
CA LYS A 367 22.65 -7.62 7.93
C LYS A 367 22.53 -8.79 8.90
N ARG A 368 21.36 -8.97 9.50
CA ARG A 368 21.09 -10.07 10.43
C ARG A 368 21.31 -11.43 9.76
N MET A 369 20.77 -11.62 8.55
CA MET A 369 20.99 -12.86 7.78
C MET A 369 22.49 -13.11 7.50
N LEU A 370 23.26 -12.08 7.15
CA LEU A 370 24.71 -12.21 6.90
C LEU A 370 25.53 -12.49 8.16
N LEU A 371 25.17 -11.90 9.29
CA LEU A 371 25.90 -12.02 10.55
C LEU A 371 25.55 -13.31 11.32
N ASP A 372 24.30 -13.77 11.24
CA ASP A 372 23.81 -14.92 12.00
C ASP A 372 23.95 -16.26 11.23
N ASP A 373 24.25 -16.23 9.91
CA ASP A 373 24.40 -17.46 9.12
C ASP A 373 25.60 -18.30 9.59
N LEU A 374 25.33 -19.58 9.86
CA LEU A 374 26.33 -20.51 10.41
C LEU A 374 27.42 -20.89 9.41
N GLU A 375 27.19 -20.76 8.11
CA GLU A 375 28.11 -21.14 7.03
C GLU A 375 29.00 -19.97 6.60
N LEU A 376 28.66 -18.73 6.95
CA LEU A 376 29.47 -17.54 6.71
C LEU A 376 30.38 -17.21 7.88
N ALA A 377 31.66 -16.96 7.58
CA ALA A 377 32.62 -16.40 8.52
C ALA A 377 32.63 -14.88 8.37
N TYR A 378 32.54 -14.18 9.50
CA TYR A 378 32.56 -12.72 9.57
C TYR A 378 33.75 -12.23 10.42
N ALA A 379 34.35 -11.11 10.00
CA ALA A 379 35.32 -10.35 10.77
C ALA A 379 35.36 -8.88 10.30
N THR A 380 35.83 -8.00 11.18
CA THR A 380 36.09 -6.59 10.87
C THR A 380 37.59 -6.31 10.78
N TRP A 381 38.00 -5.46 9.85
CA TRP A 381 39.38 -5.00 9.70
C TRP A 381 39.48 -3.48 9.59
N GLU A 382 40.38 -2.85 10.33
CA GLU A 382 40.54 -1.40 10.31
C GLU A 382 41.54 -0.95 9.25
N ILE A 383 41.13 -0.02 8.39
CA ILE A 383 41.98 0.65 7.40
C ILE A 383 42.06 2.16 7.69
N LYS A 384 42.99 2.85 7.02
CA LYS A 384 43.04 4.32 7.07
C LYS A 384 41.79 4.86 6.38
N GLY A 385 40.89 5.48 7.14
CA GLY A 385 39.66 6.10 6.61
C GLY A 385 38.38 5.30 6.83
N GLY A 386 38.43 4.13 7.48
CA GLY A 386 37.22 3.40 7.88
C GLY A 386 37.46 1.95 8.28
N THR A 387 36.37 1.28 8.64
CA THR A 387 36.34 -0.15 8.97
C THR A 387 35.83 -0.93 7.76
N ILE A 388 36.37 -2.13 7.52
CA ILE A 388 35.90 -3.07 6.50
C ILE A 388 35.24 -4.26 7.20
N HIS A 389 34.03 -4.60 6.76
CA HIS A 389 33.32 -5.83 7.08
C HIS A 389 33.67 -6.88 6.04
N ALA A 390 34.19 -8.03 6.47
CA ALA A 390 34.62 -9.08 5.57
C ALA A 390 33.86 -10.38 5.82
N PHE A 391 33.42 -11.01 4.73
CA PHE A 391 32.67 -12.26 4.75
C PHE A 391 33.33 -13.29 3.83
N LEU A 392 33.40 -14.54 4.27
CA LEU A 392 33.76 -15.68 3.42
C LEU A 392 32.93 -16.90 3.77
N HIS A 393 32.81 -17.86 2.86
CA HIS A 393 32.16 -19.13 3.16
C HIS A 393 33.10 -20.06 3.91
N LYS A 394 32.66 -20.64 5.03
CA LYS A 394 33.44 -21.56 5.90
C LYS A 394 33.75 -22.92 5.26
N ASP A 395 33.37 -23.11 4.01
CA ASP A 395 33.64 -24.37 3.31
C ASP A 395 35.15 -24.57 3.15
N ALA A 396 35.64 -25.73 3.56
CA ALA A 396 37.05 -26.08 3.57
C ALA A 396 37.68 -25.98 2.17
N ASN A 397 36.96 -26.39 1.13
CA ASN A 397 37.44 -26.31 -0.25
C ASN A 397 37.50 -24.86 -0.74
N SER A 398 36.51 -24.04 -0.39
CA SER A 398 36.50 -22.61 -0.71
C SER A 398 37.68 -21.89 -0.06
N VAL A 399 37.94 -22.12 1.24
CA VAL A 399 39.11 -21.54 1.93
C VAL A 399 40.43 -22.02 1.34
N LYS A 400 40.54 -23.31 1.00
CA LYS A 400 41.71 -23.86 0.31
C LYS A 400 41.96 -23.14 -1.03
N GLN A 401 40.92 -22.93 -1.83
CA GLN A 401 41.01 -22.21 -3.10
C GLN A 401 41.43 -20.75 -2.91
N ILE A 402 40.88 -20.05 -1.91
CA ILE A 402 41.28 -18.68 -1.55
C ILE A 402 42.78 -18.62 -1.26
N ILE A 403 43.29 -19.47 -0.35
CA ILE A 403 44.70 -19.49 0.05
C ILE A 403 45.61 -19.82 -1.13
N MET A 404 45.27 -20.84 -1.92
CA MET A 404 46.07 -21.26 -3.07
C MET A 404 46.13 -20.16 -4.13
N SER A 405 45.00 -19.52 -4.43
CA SER A 405 44.90 -18.41 -5.39
C SER A 405 45.68 -17.17 -4.93
N LEU A 406 45.55 -16.79 -3.65
CA LEU A 406 46.34 -15.71 -3.05
C LEU A 406 47.84 -15.99 -3.08
N SER A 407 48.26 -17.24 -2.93
CA SER A 407 49.68 -17.60 -2.86
C SER A 407 50.43 -17.29 -4.16
N VAL A 408 49.74 -17.36 -5.31
CA VAL A 408 50.30 -17.12 -6.65
C VAL A 408 50.09 -15.67 -7.10
N SER A 409 49.10 -14.96 -6.53
CA SER A 409 48.78 -13.57 -6.93
C SER A 409 49.93 -12.58 -6.64
N PRO A 410 50.47 -11.85 -7.63
CA PRO A 410 51.71 -11.08 -7.47
C PRO A 410 51.53 -9.73 -6.75
N MET A 411 50.32 -9.18 -6.67
CA MET A 411 50.03 -7.88 -6.05
C MET A 411 48.71 -7.96 -5.28
N VAL A 412 48.79 -8.11 -3.95
CA VAL A 412 47.64 -8.09 -3.05
C VAL A 412 47.95 -7.14 -1.91
N GLU A 413 47.03 -6.23 -1.61
CA GLU A 413 47.18 -5.30 -0.49
C GLU A 413 47.33 -6.07 0.83
N ALA A 414 48.29 -5.67 1.65
CA ALA A 414 48.62 -6.37 2.88
C ALA A 414 47.42 -6.50 3.83
N TRP A 415 46.57 -5.46 3.89
CA TRP A 415 45.38 -5.45 4.74
C TRP A 415 44.37 -6.54 4.35
N LYS A 416 44.19 -6.85 3.05
CA LYS A 416 43.29 -7.92 2.58
C LYS A 416 43.80 -9.29 3.02
N VAL A 417 45.10 -9.51 2.91
CA VAL A 417 45.75 -10.74 3.38
C VAL A 417 45.56 -10.91 4.90
N LEU A 418 45.78 -9.85 5.67
CA LEU A 418 45.66 -9.89 7.12
C LEU A 418 44.20 -10.03 7.58
N CYS A 419 43.25 -9.44 6.86
CA CYS A 419 41.82 -9.61 7.11
C CYS A 419 41.37 -11.06 6.85
N ILE A 420 41.79 -11.66 5.72
CA ILE A 420 41.50 -13.08 5.42
C ILE A 420 42.15 -13.99 6.46
N ARG A 421 43.38 -13.70 6.88
CA ARG A 421 44.01 -14.39 8.00
C ARG A 421 43.15 -14.32 9.25
N GLN A 422 42.65 -13.13 9.63
CA GLN A 422 41.81 -12.98 10.82
C GLN A 422 40.51 -13.80 10.70
N LEU A 423 39.88 -13.84 9.53
CA LEU A 423 38.72 -14.70 9.26
C LEU A 423 39.06 -16.18 9.48
N VAL A 424 40.17 -16.65 8.91
CA VAL A 424 40.60 -18.06 9.03
C VAL A 424 41.00 -18.41 10.46
N ASP A 425 41.76 -17.55 11.15
CA ASP A 425 42.22 -17.77 12.52
C ASP A 425 41.03 -17.76 13.52
N THR A 426 40.04 -16.86 13.33
CA THR A 426 38.87 -16.75 14.23
C THR A 426 37.93 -17.94 14.08
N HIS A 427 37.79 -18.47 12.86
CA HIS A 427 36.90 -19.59 12.54
C HIS A 427 37.66 -20.93 12.35
N GLU A 428 38.91 -20.99 12.80
CA GLU A 428 39.80 -22.17 12.65
C GLU A 428 39.16 -23.49 13.15
N PRO A 429 38.43 -23.55 14.28
CA PRO A 429 37.83 -24.80 14.75
C PRO A 429 36.92 -25.49 13.73
N GLN A 430 36.28 -24.70 12.85
CA GLN A 430 35.32 -25.16 11.84
C GLN A 430 36.01 -25.53 10.51
N ILE A 431 37.24 -25.04 10.28
CA ILE A 431 37.97 -25.15 9.01
C ILE A 431 39.24 -26.02 9.18
N LYS A 432 39.53 -26.50 10.40
CA LYS A 432 40.76 -27.22 10.80
C LYS A 432 41.20 -28.35 9.87
N SER A 433 40.26 -28.99 9.15
CA SER A 433 40.55 -30.07 8.20
C SER A 433 41.54 -29.65 7.09
N ILE A 434 41.58 -28.37 6.69
CA ILE A 434 42.41 -27.91 5.57
C ILE A 434 43.92 -27.91 5.89
N PHE A 435 44.29 -27.69 7.16
CA PHE A 435 45.69 -27.54 7.57
C PHE A 435 46.45 -28.87 7.73
N LYS A 436 45.80 -30.00 7.42
CA LYS A 436 46.45 -31.31 7.36
C LYS A 436 47.29 -31.50 6.09
N GLU A 437 47.05 -30.70 5.05
CA GLU A 437 47.75 -30.79 3.78
C GLU A 437 49.06 -29.96 3.78
N PRO A 438 50.24 -30.59 3.61
CA PRO A 438 51.53 -29.87 3.64
C PRO A 438 51.67 -28.80 2.56
N ALA A 439 51.09 -29.05 1.38
CA ALA A 439 51.09 -28.09 0.27
C ALA A 439 50.32 -26.81 0.63
N LEU A 440 49.17 -26.94 1.31
CA LEU A 440 48.36 -25.81 1.72
C LEU A 440 49.05 -25.02 2.85
N VAL A 441 49.66 -25.69 3.83
CA VAL A 441 50.42 -25.02 4.89
C VAL A 441 51.55 -24.17 4.31
N LYS A 442 52.27 -24.69 3.30
CA LYS A 442 53.32 -23.94 2.59
C LYS A 442 52.75 -22.76 1.81
N ALA A 443 51.59 -22.91 1.17
CA ALA A 443 50.90 -21.83 0.47
C ALA A 443 50.43 -20.74 1.44
N TYR A 444 49.82 -21.12 2.57
CA TYR A 444 49.41 -20.21 3.64
C TYR A 444 50.59 -19.41 4.19
N GLY A 445 51.72 -20.06 4.48
CA GLY A 445 52.94 -19.36 4.90
C GLY A 445 53.50 -18.38 3.85
N ARG A 446 53.32 -18.66 2.55
CA ARG A 446 53.66 -17.70 1.48
C ARG A 446 52.68 -16.52 1.45
N VAL A 447 51.38 -16.77 1.64
CA VAL A 447 50.34 -15.73 1.73
C VAL A 447 50.61 -14.81 2.92
N LEU A 448 50.83 -15.38 4.11
CA LEU A 448 51.13 -14.59 5.31
C LEU A 448 52.33 -13.67 5.09
N ARG A 449 53.43 -14.17 4.52
CA ARG A 449 54.60 -13.33 4.21
C ARG A 449 54.24 -12.07 3.42
N LYS A 450 53.32 -12.16 2.45
CA LYS A 450 52.86 -10.98 1.68
C LYS A 450 52.20 -9.92 2.57
N GLY A 451 51.39 -10.34 3.55
CA GLY A 451 50.71 -9.42 4.47
C GLY A 451 51.64 -8.83 5.55
N TYR A 452 52.65 -9.59 5.99
CA TYR A 452 53.56 -9.14 7.06
C TYR A 452 54.79 -8.38 6.57
N MET A 453 55.18 -8.52 5.30
CA MET A 453 56.41 -7.92 4.76
C MET A 453 56.44 -6.40 4.89
N GLU A 454 55.28 -5.73 4.83
CA GLU A 454 55.15 -4.28 5.04
C GLU A 454 55.49 -3.83 6.47
N TYR A 455 55.38 -4.75 7.44
CA TYR A 455 55.62 -4.49 8.87
C TYR A 455 57.02 -4.92 9.33
N PHE A 456 57.76 -5.62 8.46
CA PHE A 456 59.13 -6.02 8.71
C PHE A 456 60.08 -4.83 8.55
N PRO A 457 61.26 -4.87 9.19
CA PRO A 457 62.28 -3.85 8.98
C PRO A 457 62.71 -3.79 7.51
N TRP A 458 63.08 -2.60 7.02
CA TRP A 458 63.47 -2.35 5.63
C TRP A 458 64.61 -3.26 5.13
N PHE A 459 65.45 -3.76 6.03
CA PHE A 459 66.58 -4.64 5.73
C PHE A 459 66.21 -6.12 5.67
N TYR A 460 65.01 -6.53 6.09
CA TYR A 460 64.58 -7.93 6.05
C TYR A 460 64.62 -8.53 4.63
N PRO A 461 64.15 -7.84 3.56
CA PRO A 461 64.24 -8.38 2.20
C PRO A 461 65.69 -8.68 1.76
N ILE A 462 66.66 -7.90 2.25
CA ILE A 462 68.09 -8.11 2.01
C ILE A 462 68.56 -9.37 2.75
N LEU A 463 68.15 -9.54 4.01
CA LEU A 463 68.46 -10.74 4.80
C LEU A 463 67.85 -12.01 4.19
N ASP A 464 66.63 -11.93 3.65
CA ASP A 464 65.96 -13.05 2.97
C ASP A 464 66.67 -13.39 1.65
N LEU A 465 67.14 -12.39 0.90
CA LEU A 465 67.94 -12.57 -0.34
C LEU A 465 69.27 -13.29 -0.07
N VAL A 466 69.93 -12.99 1.04
CA VAL A 466 71.21 -13.59 1.47
C VAL A 466 71.00 -14.95 2.17
N GLY A 467 69.75 -15.39 2.37
CA GLY A 467 69.41 -16.69 2.95
C GLY A 467 69.49 -16.77 4.48
N ILE A 468 69.83 -15.68 5.16
CA ILE A 468 69.95 -15.57 6.63
C ILE A 468 68.59 -15.19 7.26
N GLY A 469 67.67 -14.62 6.49
CA GLY A 469 66.35 -14.18 6.94
C GLY A 469 65.50 -15.28 7.59
N ARG A 470 65.70 -16.55 7.20
CA ARG A 470 65.01 -17.71 7.80
C ARG A 470 65.34 -17.94 9.27
N ILE A 471 66.52 -17.51 9.74
CA ILE A 471 66.98 -17.70 11.12
C ILE A 471 66.21 -16.79 12.10
N PHE A 472 65.87 -15.58 11.66
CA PHE A 472 65.19 -14.57 12.47
C PHE A 472 63.71 -14.43 12.11
N GLN A 473 63.19 -15.32 11.27
CA GLN A 473 61.85 -15.22 10.70
C GLN A 473 60.78 -15.13 11.80
N ASP A 474 60.79 -16.04 12.77
CA ASP A 474 59.79 -16.07 13.85
C ASP A 474 59.83 -14.82 14.74
N PHE A 475 61.04 -14.28 14.97
CA PHE A 475 61.22 -13.02 15.69
C PHE A 475 60.58 -11.83 14.96
N PHE A 476 60.82 -11.71 13.64
CA PHE A 476 60.21 -10.66 12.83
C PHE A 476 58.69 -10.82 12.71
N PHE A 477 58.18 -12.05 12.60
CA PHE A 477 56.73 -12.31 12.65
C PHE A 477 56.09 -11.91 13.98
N SER A 478 56.76 -12.17 15.10
CA SER A 478 56.28 -11.75 16.43
C SER A 478 56.18 -10.22 16.51
N GLN A 479 57.25 -9.50 16.15
CA GLN A 479 57.23 -8.03 16.13
C GLN A 479 56.16 -7.46 15.20
N ALA A 480 55.99 -8.05 14.01
CA ALA A 480 54.99 -7.58 13.06
C ALA A 480 53.56 -7.79 13.59
N LYS A 481 53.28 -8.93 14.24
CA LYS A 481 51.99 -9.16 14.92
C LYS A 481 51.71 -8.10 15.98
N GLU A 482 52.71 -7.75 16.78
CA GLU A 482 52.58 -6.70 17.81
C GLU A 482 52.31 -5.32 17.18
N LYS A 483 53.10 -4.92 16.18
CA LYS A 483 52.89 -3.67 15.44
C LYS A 483 51.49 -3.60 14.81
N ILE A 484 51.04 -4.68 14.16
CA ILE A 484 49.70 -4.76 13.58
C ILE A 484 48.64 -4.60 14.67
N LYS A 485 48.77 -5.27 15.81
CA LYS A 485 47.83 -5.17 16.93
C LYS A 485 47.73 -3.73 17.46
N VAL A 486 48.87 -3.07 17.67
CA VAL A 486 48.91 -1.66 18.11
C VAL A 486 48.26 -0.76 17.07
N GLN A 487 48.59 -0.94 15.79
CA GLN A 487 48.01 -0.15 14.69
C GLN A 487 46.50 -0.37 14.54
N GLN A 488 46.01 -1.61 14.64
CA GLN A 488 44.58 -1.92 14.57
C GLN A 488 43.83 -1.29 15.76
N ASN A 489 44.37 -1.35 16.97
CA ASN A 489 43.75 -0.69 18.13
C ASN A 489 43.70 0.84 17.97
N PHE A 490 44.78 1.45 17.47
CA PHE A 490 44.83 2.88 17.18
C PHE A 490 43.82 3.28 16.11
N LEU A 491 43.79 2.55 14.98
CA LEU A 491 42.86 2.80 13.88
C LEU A 491 41.40 2.59 14.33
N LYS A 492 41.12 1.55 15.13
CA LYS A 492 39.79 1.32 15.70
C LYS A 492 39.30 2.52 16.51
N GLY A 493 40.15 3.09 17.37
CA GLY A 493 39.82 4.30 18.13
C GLY A 493 39.53 5.49 17.22
N LYS A 494 40.40 5.74 16.24
CA LYS A 494 40.26 6.85 15.28
C LYS A 494 39.02 6.69 14.38
N ASN A 495 38.77 5.50 13.87
CA ASN A 495 37.63 5.19 13.01
C ASN A 495 36.32 5.28 13.80
N LEU A 496 36.30 4.87 15.07
CA LEU A 496 35.14 5.05 15.94
C LEU A 496 34.82 6.54 16.15
N GLU A 497 35.81 7.40 16.32
CA GLU A 497 35.60 8.86 16.41
C GLU A 497 35.06 9.45 15.10
N ILE A 498 35.62 9.06 13.95
CA ILE A 498 35.15 9.49 12.63
C ILE A 498 33.69 9.02 12.43
N ALA A 499 33.41 7.75 12.71
CA ALA A 499 32.07 7.17 12.66
C ALA A 499 31.07 7.93 13.53
N LYS A 500 31.46 8.33 14.75
CA LYS A 500 30.61 9.13 15.66
C LYS A 500 30.36 10.54 15.12
N LYS A 501 31.37 11.18 14.53
CA LYS A 501 31.22 12.51 13.90
C LYS A 501 30.32 12.44 12.67
N ASP A 502 30.52 11.47 11.79
CA ASP A 502 29.68 11.25 10.61
C ASP A 502 28.23 10.98 11.03
N GLU A 503 28.02 10.21 12.11
CA GLU A 503 26.69 9.97 12.67
C GLU A 503 26.06 11.24 13.25
N GLN A 504 26.82 12.06 13.97
CA GLN A 504 26.34 13.35 14.48
C GLN A 504 25.93 14.31 13.36
N VAL A 505 26.69 14.38 12.27
CA VAL A 505 26.34 15.20 11.11
C VAL A 505 25.04 14.72 10.49
N ARG A 506 24.88 13.41 10.30
CA ARG A 506 23.63 12.82 9.79
C ARG A 506 22.44 13.08 10.70
N ILE A 507 22.62 12.96 12.01
CA ILE A 507 21.57 13.28 12.99
C ILE A 507 21.20 14.77 12.90
N GLN A 508 22.17 15.68 12.78
CA GLN A 508 21.89 17.11 12.61
C GLN A 508 21.17 17.42 11.29
N GLU A 509 21.56 16.77 10.19
CA GLU A 509 20.87 16.89 8.90
C GLU A 509 19.42 16.41 9.01
N LYS A 510 19.19 15.22 9.60
CA LYS A 510 17.85 14.69 9.87
C LYS A 510 17.02 15.63 10.74
N LEU A 511 17.58 16.12 11.84
CA LEU A 511 16.89 17.08 12.72
C LEU A 511 16.51 18.37 11.98
N ARG A 512 17.40 18.86 11.10
CA ARG A 512 17.13 20.05 10.28
C ARG A 512 16.02 19.80 9.26
N GLU A 513 15.96 18.61 8.67
CA GLU A 513 14.89 18.22 7.75
C GLU A 513 13.56 18.00 8.48
N GLU A 514 13.57 17.34 9.64
CA GLU A 514 12.41 17.18 10.52
C GLU A 514 11.87 18.54 11.00
N GLU A 515 12.76 19.48 11.32
CA GLU A 515 12.36 20.84 11.68
C GLU A 515 11.67 21.57 10.52
N LYS A 516 12.16 21.40 9.27
CA LYS A 516 11.47 21.94 8.09
C LYS A 516 10.08 21.33 7.92
N ILE A 517 9.93 20.02 8.10
CA ILE A 517 8.61 19.36 8.05
C ILE A 517 7.71 19.90 9.15
N ARG A 518 8.22 20.08 10.37
CA ARG A 518 7.46 20.66 11.48
C ARG A 518 6.99 22.09 11.15
N MET A 519 7.84 22.90 10.52
CA MET A 519 7.46 24.25 10.08
C MET A 519 6.33 24.19 9.05
N VAL A 520 6.45 23.32 8.04
CA VAL A 520 5.41 23.11 7.04
C VAL A 520 4.12 22.59 7.68
N ASP A 521 4.18 21.64 8.62
CA ASP A 521 3.01 21.13 9.35
C ASP A 521 2.27 22.24 10.10
N GLN A 522 3.00 23.08 10.83
CA GLN A 522 2.42 24.22 11.54
C GLN A 522 1.70 25.18 10.59
N ARG A 523 2.35 25.49 9.45
CA ARG A 523 1.75 26.33 8.40
C ARG A 523 0.49 25.70 7.82
N THR A 524 0.55 24.43 7.44
CA THR A 524 -0.56 23.73 6.77
C THR A 524 -1.79 23.64 7.68
N LYS A 525 -1.60 23.44 8.99
CA LYS A 525 -2.70 23.45 9.97
C LYS A 525 -3.41 24.80 10.06
N ILE A 526 -2.66 25.90 10.13
CA ILE A 526 -3.22 27.26 10.14
C ILE A 526 -3.96 27.52 8.82
N SER A 527 -3.36 27.16 7.69
CA SER A 527 -3.97 27.28 6.36
C SER A 527 -5.25 26.46 6.19
N ALA A 528 -5.34 25.28 6.79
CA ALA A 528 -6.53 24.42 6.74
C ALA A 528 -7.71 25.10 7.45
N VAL A 529 -7.50 25.62 8.67
CA VAL A 529 -8.55 26.36 9.40
C VAL A 529 -8.92 27.65 8.68
N LEU A 530 -7.95 28.36 8.12
CA LEU A 530 -8.23 29.50 7.22
C LEU A 530 -9.10 29.08 6.04
N GLY A 531 -8.86 27.89 5.47
CA GLY A 531 -9.62 27.35 4.34
C GLY A 531 -11.09 27.19 4.67
N ASP A 532 -11.39 26.66 5.87
CA ASP A 532 -12.77 26.53 6.34
C ASP A 532 -13.48 27.89 6.47
N TYR A 533 -12.76 28.95 6.83
CA TYR A 533 -13.34 30.29 6.87
C TYR A 533 -13.55 30.89 5.47
N TYR A 534 -12.51 30.89 4.63
CA TYR A 534 -12.55 31.54 3.32
C TYR A 534 -13.45 30.83 2.32
N PHE A 535 -13.45 29.49 2.29
CA PHE A 535 -14.14 28.71 1.25
C PHE A 535 -15.49 28.15 1.74
N LEU A 536 -15.56 27.62 2.96
CA LEU A 536 -16.78 27.01 3.51
C LEU A 536 -17.72 28.05 4.14
N LYS A 537 -17.24 28.79 5.16
CA LYS A 537 -18.03 29.84 5.83
C LYS A 537 -18.16 31.11 4.98
N LYS A 538 -17.34 31.22 3.92
CA LYS A 538 -17.25 32.37 3.01
C LYS A 538 -17.04 33.69 3.76
N HIS A 539 -16.27 33.70 4.83
CA HIS A 539 -16.11 34.85 5.73
C HIS A 539 -14.65 35.07 6.10
N PRO A 540 -14.10 36.28 5.96
CA PRO A 540 -12.74 36.58 6.40
C PRO A 540 -12.61 36.49 7.94
N PRO A 541 -11.77 35.58 8.46
CA PRO A 541 -11.55 35.43 9.89
C PRO A 541 -10.56 36.48 10.42
N VAL A 542 -10.68 36.82 11.70
CA VAL A 542 -9.60 37.53 12.41
C VAL A 542 -8.60 36.54 13.03
N ALA A 543 -7.41 37.01 13.41
CA ALA A 543 -6.38 36.14 13.95
C ALA A 543 -6.82 35.38 15.22
N SER A 544 -7.63 36.00 16.10
CA SER A 544 -8.20 35.33 17.28
C SER A 544 -9.20 34.21 16.94
N ASP A 545 -9.97 34.35 15.85
CA ASP A 545 -10.93 33.32 15.38
C ASP A 545 -10.21 32.02 14.97
N ILE A 546 -9.01 32.14 14.40
CA ILE A 546 -8.18 31.01 13.98
C ILE A 546 -7.45 30.42 15.18
N GLN A 547 -6.84 31.27 16.01
CA GLN A 547 -6.13 30.83 17.22
C GLN A 547 -7.05 30.02 18.16
N GLY A 548 -8.30 30.46 18.35
CA GLY A 548 -9.27 29.79 19.21
C GLY A 548 -9.66 28.38 18.77
N LEU A 549 -9.44 28.02 17.50
CA LEU A 549 -9.72 26.69 16.96
C LEU A 549 -8.50 25.77 16.93
N LEU A 550 -7.32 26.27 17.31
CA LEU A 550 -6.09 25.49 17.31
C LEU A 550 -5.52 25.41 18.73
N PRO A 551 -6.03 24.48 19.57
CA PRO A 551 -5.66 24.40 20.99
C PRO A 551 -4.18 24.02 21.22
N GLU A 552 -3.52 23.48 20.21
CA GLU A 552 -2.10 23.12 20.21
C GLU A 552 -1.15 24.31 20.11
N PHE A 553 -1.62 25.48 19.67
CA PHE A 553 -0.81 26.70 19.66
C PHE A 553 -1.18 27.59 20.85
N THR A 554 -0.21 27.87 21.72
CA THR A 554 -0.34 29.01 22.62
C THR A 554 -0.33 30.32 21.82
N ALA A 555 -0.87 31.40 22.37
CA ALA A 555 -0.94 32.70 21.70
C ALA A 555 0.42 33.14 21.15
N ASP A 556 1.47 33.08 21.98
CA ASP A 556 2.83 33.49 21.59
C ASP A 556 3.38 32.63 20.43
N VAL A 557 3.19 31.32 20.50
CA VAL A 557 3.66 30.40 19.46
C VAL A 557 2.89 30.64 18.16
N PHE A 558 1.57 30.87 18.21
CA PHE A 558 0.76 31.17 17.05
C PHE A 558 1.27 32.41 16.30
N TYR A 559 1.47 33.54 16.99
CA TYR A 559 1.96 34.77 16.34
C TYR A 559 3.40 34.65 15.85
N GLN A 560 4.27 33.91 16.54
CA GLN A 560 5.62 33.60 16.04
C GLN A 560 5.57 32.80 14.73
N VAL A 561 4.67 31.82 14.63
CA VAL A 561 4.46 31.05 13.39
C VAL A 561 3.92 31.96 12.28
N LEU A 562 2.95 32.84 12.57
CA LEU A 562 2.42 33.78 11.58
C LEU A 562 3.52 34.67 10.99
N GLU A 563 4.39 35.22 11.85
CA GLU A 563 5.50 36.07 11.42
C GLU A 563 6.57 35.28 10.63
N ARG A 564 6.96 34.10 11.14
CA ARG A 564 7.98 33.24 10.51
C ARG A 564 7.55 32.75 9.13
N GLU A 565 6.30 32.29 9.01
CA GLU A 565 5.71 31.77 7.76
C GLU A 565 5.10 32.87 6.88
N LYS A 566 5.23 34.14 7.27
CA LYS A 566 4.81 35.33 6.50
C LYS A 566 3.31 35.37 6.18
N PHE A 567 2.47 34.93 7.10
CA PHE A 567 1.03 35.19 7.00
C PHE A 567 0.74 36.69 7.04
N VAL A 568 -0.29 37.12 6.33
CA VAL A 568 -0.59 38.55 6.17
C VAL A 568 -1.71 38.96 7.12
N LEU A 569 -1.46 40.00 7.91
CA LEU A 569 -2.46 40.59 8.81
C LEU A 569 -2.95 41.92 8.23
N LEU A 570 -4.23 42.00 7.91
CA LEU A 570 -4.84 43.22 7.35
C LEU A 570 -5.61 43.98 8.43
N SER A 571 -5.21 45.24 8.66
CA SER A 571 -5.97 46.16 9.50
C SER A 571 -7.26 46.61 8.79
N TRP A 572 -8.35 46.73 9.57
CA TRP A 572 -9.68 47.16 9.14
C TRP A 572 -10.34 48.02 10.23
N GLU A 573 -11.52 48.60 9.99
CA GLU A 573 -12.14 49.57 10.90
C GLU A 573 -12.37 49.04 12.34
N GLY A 574 -12.55 47.73 12.50
CA GLY A 574 -12.66 47.07 13.80
C GLY A 574 -11.34 46.63 14.44
N SER A 575 -10.18 46.73 13.76
CA SER A 575 -8.92 46.22 14.29
C SER A 575 -8.21 47.22 15.20
N LYS A 576 -8.17 46.96 16.51
CA LYS A 576 -7.39 47.75 17.48
C LYS A 576 -6.04 47.13 17.77
N GLU A 577 -5.99 45.80 17.86
CA GLU A 577 -4.77 45.04 18.14
C GLU A 577 -4.49 43.98 17.08
N LYS A 578 -3.32 43.33 17.14
CA LYS A 578 -2.91 42.30 16.16
C LYS A 578 -3.90 41.13 16.08
N TYR A 579 -4.56 40.79 17.18
CA TYR A 579 -5.53 39.69 17.22
C TYR A 579 -6.87 40.02 16.54
N ASP A 580 -7.19 41.30 16.37
CA ASP A 580 -8.41 41.78 15.69
C ASP A 580 -8.21 41.99 14.17
N GLN A 581 -6.99 41.76 13.67
CA GLN A 581 -6.66 41.92 12.25
C GLN A 581 -7.12 40.70 11.45
N ILE A 582 -7.54 40.94 10.20
CA ILE A 582 -7.97 39.88 9.29
C ILE A 582 -6.74 39.07 8.90
N LEU A 583 -6.80 37.75 9.09
CA LEU A 583 -5.71 36.85 8.77
C LEU A 583 -5.85 36.33 7.33
N CYS A 584 -4.82 36.54 6.52
CA CYS A 584 -4.73 36.11 5.13
C CYS A 584 -3.54 35.16 4.91
N TYR A 585 -3.65 34.33 3.87
CA TYR A 585 -2.61 33.41 3.45
C TYR A 585 -1.28 34.12 3.10
N PRO A 586 -0.14 33.44 3.28
CA PRO A 586 1.15 33.94 2.82
C PRO A 586 1.19 34.02 1.28
N SER A 587 1.96 34.98 0.75
CA SER A 587 2.13 35.21 -0.69
C SER A 587 3.15 34.23 -1.31
N ASP A 588 2.87 32.93 -1.24
CA ASP A 588 3.69 31.87 -1.80
C ASP A 588 3.14 31.30 -3.12
N GLU A 589 3.75 30.21 -3.62
CA GLU A 589 3.35 29.55 -4.88
C GLU A 589 1.88 29.07 -4.89
N SER A 590 1.32 28.73 -3.72
CA SER A 590 -0.08 28.29 -3.60
C SER A 590 -1.06 29.46 -3.61
N PHE A 591 -0.60 30.67 -3.24
CA PHE A 591 -1.44 31.84 -3.02
C PHE A 591 -2.22 32.26 -4.27
N ARG A 592 -1.62 32.21 -5.46
CA ARG A 592 -2.29 32.61 -6.71
C ARG A 592 -3.60 31.84 -6.93
N SER A 593 -3.60 30.53 -6.68
CA SER A 593 -4.78 29.67 -6.83
C SER A 593 -5.85 29.99 -5.77
N LYS A 594 -5.43 30.14 -4.51
CA LYS A 594 -6.29 30.54 -3.39
C LYS A 594 -6.90 31.93 -3.62
N ALA A 595 -6.10 32.90 -4.04
CA ALA A 595 -6.52 34.27 -4.30
C ALA A 595 -7.56 34.37 -5.42
N ARG A 596 -7.39 33.63 -6.53
CA ARG A 596 -8.40 33.56 -7.60
C ARG A 596 -9.75 33.04 -7.09
N GLU A 597 -9.74 31.96 -6.33
CA GLU A 597 -10.97 31.34 -5.83
C GLU A 597 -11.63 32.19 -4.72
N ILE A 598 -10.84 32.75 -3.80
CA ILE A 598 -11.33 33.69 -2.79
C ILE A 598 -11.97 34.90 -3.47
N HIS A 599 -11.31 35.47 -4.48
CA HIS A 599 -11.84 36.62 -5.22
C HIS A 599 -13.22 36.28 -5.82
N LYS A 600 -13.36 35.13 -6.48
CA LYS A 600 -14.63 34.66 -7.06
C LYS A 600 -15.73 34.54 -5.99
N ILE A 601 -15.49 33.76 -4.93
CA ILE A 601 -16.47 33.50 -3.86
C ILE A 601 -16.91 34.80 -3.17
N PHE A 602 -15.97 35.70 -2.90
CA PHE A 602 -16.24 36.95 -2.21
C PHE A 602 -16.92 38.00 -3.09
N SER A 603 -16.65 37.99 -4.39
CA SER A 603 -17.37 38.83 -5.36
C SER A 603 -18.84 38.42 -5.43
N GLU A 604 -19.12 37.12 -5.58
CA GLU A 604 -20.48 36.57 -5.55
C GLU A 604 -21.19 36.89 -4.22
N LYS A 605 -20.49 36.74 -3.09
CA LYS A 605 -21.05 37.04 -1.76
C LYS A 605 -21.36 38.53 -1.59
N ILE A 606 -20.53 39.43 -2.10
CA ILE A 606 -20.79 40.86 -2.08
C ILE A 606 -22.04 41.20 -2.88
N GLU A 607 -22.23 40.64 -4.07
CA GLU A 607 -23.44 40.86 -4.88
C GLU A 607 -24.70 40.43 -4.11
N ILE A 608 -24.67 39.28 -3.42
CA ILE A 608 -25.77 38.82 -2.57
C ILE A 608 -26.04 39.80 -1.42
N LEU A 609 -24.99 40.30 -0.76
CA LEU A 609 -25.09 41.25 0.36
C LEU A 609 -25.53 42.67 -0.09
N GLN A 610 -25.31 43.03 -1.35
CA GLN A 610 -25.80 44.29 -1.91
C GLN A 610 -27.32 44.28 -2.10
N ASN A 611 -27.92 43.11 -2.33
CA ASN A 611 -29.34 42.94 -2.69
C ASN A 611 -30.28 42.61 -1.50
N LYS A 612 -29.80 42.62 -0.25
CA LYS A 612 -30.59 42.29 0.97
C LYS A 612 -30.67 43.44 1.98
N VAL A 613 -31.74 43.47 2.79
CA VAL A 613 -31.88 44.37 3.96
C VAL A 613 -30.89 43.94 5.04
N ARG A 614 -30.04 44.86 5.48
CA ARG A 614 -28.80 44.53 6.21
C ARG A 614 -28.95 44.59 7.72
N ASN A 615 -28.35 43.62 8.40
CA ASN A 615 -28.10 43.67 9.85
C ASN A 615 -26.65 44.13 10.14
N SER A 616 -26.36 44.47 11.41
CA SER A 616 -25.03 44.97 11.82
C SER A 616 -23.89 44.00 11.52
N GLY A 617 -24.12 42.68 11.62
CA GLY A 617 -23.10 41.66 11.36
C GLY A 617 -22.80 41.47 9.87
N GLU A 618 -23.79 41.68 9.00
CA GLU A 618 -23.64 41.60 7.54
C GLU A 618 -22.86 42.80 6.98
N GLU A 619 -23.05 44.01 7.54
CA GLU A 619 -22.24 45.17 7.16
C GLU A 619 -20.77 44.99 7.60
N GLU A 620 -20.55 44.43 8.79
CA GLU A 620 -19.21 44.07 9.26
C GLU A 620 -18.54 43.03 8.34
N ALA A 621 -19.24 41.96 7.99
CA ALA A 621 -18.74 40.97 7.04
C ALA A 621 -18.39 41.60 5.69
N ARG A 622 -19.24 42.50 5.18
CA ARG A 622 -19.00 43.24 3.93
C ARG A 622 -17.73 44.09 4.00
N THR A 623 -17.51 44.83 5.09
CA THR A 623 -16.28 45.65 5.25
C THR A 623 -15.01 44.78 5.24
N ARG A 624 -15.03 43.64 5.95
CA ARG A 624 -13.91 42.70 5.94
C ARG A 624 -13.68 42.09 4.56
N ILE A 625 -14.73 41.67 3.86
CA ILE A 625 -14.64 41.09 2.52
C ILE A 625 -14.04 42.10 1.53
N ASN A 626 -14.54 43.35 1.51
CA ASN A 626 -13.99 44.40 0.66
C ASN A 626 -12.49 44.66 0.93
N ARG A 627 -12.07 44.55 2.20
CA ARG A 627 -10.67 44.73 2.57
C ARG A 627 -9.78 43.62 1.99
N VAL A 628 -10.24 42.38 2.06
CA VAL A 628 -9.53 41.23 1.47
C VAL A 628 -9.48 41.34 -0.05
N LEU A 629 -10.59 41.67 -0.72
CA LEU A 629 -10.62 41.85 -2.17
C LEU A 629 -9.63 42.92 -2.63
N LYS A 630 -9.62 44.09 -1.98
CA LYS A 630 -8.66 45.15 -2.29
C LYS A 630 -7.20 44.69 -2.14
N TYR A 631 -6.90 43.87 -1.14
CA TYR A 631 -5.57 43.30 -0.96
C TYR A 631 -5.21 42.34 -2.12
N ILE A 632 -6.12 41.42 -2.46
CA ILE A 632 -5.95 40.47 -3.56
C ILE A 632 -5.78 41.20 -4.90
N ASP A 633 -6.59 42.22 -5.18
CA ASP A 633 -6.48 43.04 -6.38
C ASP A 633 -5.11 43.71 -6.45
N THR A 634 -4.68 44.36 -5.37
CA THR A 634 -3.37 45.00 -5.31
C THR A 634 -2.24 44.00 -5.59
N TRP A 635 -2.34 42.79 -5.04
CA TRP A 635 -1.39 41.71 -5.26
C TRP A 635 -1.36 41.23 -6.72
N PHE A 636 -2.52 41.06 -7.36
CA PHE A 636 -2.60 40.71 -8.78
C PHE A 636 -1.98 41.80 -9.65
N HIS A 637 -2.25 43.08 -9.35
CA HIS A 637 -1.70 44.20 -10.10
C HIS A 637 -0.17 44.32 -9.95
N SER A 638 0.38 44.09 -8.75
CA SER A 638 1.83 44.14 -8.52
C SER A 638 2.60 42.99 -9.15
N ASN A 639 1.96 41.82 -9.29
CA ASN A 639 2.58 40.62 -9.86
C ASN A 639 2.30 40.41 -11.36
N HIS A 640 1.34 41.13 -11.96
CA HIS A 640 1.13 41.14 -13.42
C HIS A 640 2.03 42.12 -14.19
N SER A 641 2.70 43.05 -13.51
CA SER A 641 3.62 44.02 -14.15
C SER A 641 4.95 43.44 -14.62
N GLY A 642 5.21 42.14 -14.43
CA GLY A 642 6.42 41.44 -14.90
C GLY A 642 6.36 40.88 -16.33
N ASP A 643 5.15 40.68 -16.91
CA ASP A 643 4.97 39.96 -18.18
C ASP A 643 4.53 40.86 -19.35
N LYS A 644 5.25 41.97 -19.58
CA LYS A 644 5.03 42.78 -20.78
C LYS A 644 6.31 43.00 -21.58
N SER A 645 6.59 42.07 -22.52
CA SER A 645 6.74 42.38 -23.95
C SER A 645 7.15 41.14 -24.77
N GLY A 646 6.19 40.54 -25.46
CA GLY A 646 6.40 39.56 -26.53
C GLY A 646 5.10 39.41 -27.32
N PRO A 647 5.14 39.37 -28.68
CA PRO A 647 3.92 39.44 -29.48
C PRO A 647 3.10 38.15 -29.34
N ILE A 648 1.79 38.37 -29.32
CA ILE A 648 0.71 37.40 -29.17
C ILE A 648 0.90 36.21 -30.12
N VAL A 649 1.42 35.11 -29.58
CA VAL A 649 1.19 33.76 -30.09
C VAL A 649 0.46 33.04 -28.98
N SER A 650 -0.81 32.71 -29.25
CA SER A 650 -1.66 31.75 -28.53
C SER A 650 -1.01 31.03 -27.34
N GLN A 651 -0.98 31.70 -26.18
CA GLN A 651 -0.58 31.17 -24.88
C GLN A 651 -1.81 30.75 -24.06
N ALA A 652 -2.73 30.01 -24.68
CA ALA A 652 -3.82 29.35 -23.93
C ALA A 652 -3.37 27.98 -23.36
N ASP A 653 -2.28 27.41 -23.88
CA ASP A 653 -1.88 26.02 -23.57
C ASP A 653 -0.51 25.88 -22.86
N ALA A 654 0.22 26.97 -22.60
CA ALA A 654 1.59 26.89 -22.08
C ALA A 654 1.73 27.22 -20.58
N GLU A 655 0.73 27.79 -19.91
CA GLU A 655 0.83 28.22 -18.49
C GLU A 655 0.15 27.30 -17.46
N ASP A 656 -0.49 26.21 -17.90
CA ASP A 656 -1.23 25.27 -17.02
C ASP A 656 -0.59 23.87 -16.89
N SER A 657 0.64 23.68 -17.40
CA SER A 657 1.21 22.33 -17.59
C SER A 657 2.29 21.87 -16.61
N GLU A 658 2.86 22.73 -15.76
CA GLU A 658 3.83 22.24 -14.76
C GLU A 658 3.08 21.72 -13.53
N ASP A 659 2.96 20.40 -13.43
CA ASP A 659 2.61 19.73 -12.18
C ASP A 659 3.68 20.12 -11.15
N PRO A 660 3.35 20.93 -10.11
CA PRO A 660 4.34 21.47 -9.20
C PRO A 660 5.02 20.38 -8.35
N TYR A 661 4.51 19.16 -8.41
CA TYR A 661 5.06 17.98 -7.74
C TYR A 661 5.86 17.08 -8.68
N GLU A 662 5.99 17.43 -9.97
CA GLU A 662 6.75 16.64 -10.94
C GLU A 662 8.24 16.54 -10.57
N SER A 663 8.81 17.62 -10.01
CA SER A 663 10.19 17.65 -9.51
C SER A 663 10.38 16.65 -8.36
N PHE A 664 9.46 16.64 -7.39
CA PHE A 664 9.44 15.69 -6.28
C PHE A 664 9.23 14.27 -6.76
N ARG A 665 8.30 14.02 -7.70
CA ARG A 665 8.08 12.68 -8.27
C ARG A 665 9.31 12.16 -8.99
N LYS A 666 9.94 12.99 -9.83
CA LYS A 666 11.19 12.63 -10.53
C LYS A 666 12.32 12.34 -9.54
N GLU A 667 12.40 13.09 -8.44
CA GLU A 667 13.39 12.85 -7.39
C GLU A 667 13.10 11.57 -6.60
N ILE A 668 11.85 11.34 -6.17
CA ILE A 668 11.40 10.13 -5.47
C ILE A 668 11.60 8.90 -6.36
N GLN A 669 11.27 8.96 -7.65
CA GLN A 669 11.48 7.85 -8.57
C GLN A 669 12.98 7.51 -8.73
N LYS A 670 13.85 8.53 -8.78
CA LYS A 670 15.30 8.32 -8.74
C LYS A 670 15.76 7.68 -7.43
N LEU A 671 15.16 8.06 -6.29
CA LEU A 671 15.49 7.47 -4.99
C LEU A 671 15.00 6.02 -4.87
N ARG A 672 13.79 5.71 -5.36
CA ARG A 672 13.24 4.35 -5.43
C ARG A 672 14.07 3.42 -6.32
N HIS A 673 14.61 3.91 -7.43
CA HIS A 673 15.44 3.12 -8.36
C HIS A 673 16.94 3.12 -8.02
N LYS A 674 17.35 3.80 -6.93
CA LYS A 674 18.74 3.86 -6.48
C LYS A 674 19.18 2.63 -5.69
N THR A 675 18.36 1.57 -5.58
CA THR A 675 18.77 0.29 -5.02
C THR A 675 20.04 -0.15 -5.74
N PRO A 676 21.22 -0.14 -5.10
CA PRO A 676 22.44 -0.49 -5.77
C PRO A 676 22.35 -1.99 -6.06
N VAL A 677 22.29 -2.38 -7.34
CA VAL A 677 22.70 -3.72 -7.74
C VAL A 677 24.20 -3.76 -7.49
N ALA A 678 24.61 -4.37 -6.39
CA ALA A 678 25.99 -4.60 -6.02
C ALA A 678 26.24 -6.11 -6.06
#